data_AF-A0A2V8Q0W9-F1
#
_entry.id   AF-A0A2V8Q0W9-F1
#
_cell.length_a   1.000
_cell.length_b   1.000
_cell.length_c   1.000
_cell.angle_alpha   90.00
_cell.angle_beta   90.00
_cell.angle_gamma   90.00
#
_symmetry.space_group_name_H-M   'P 1'
#
loop_
_entity.id
_entity.type
_entity.pdbx_description
1 polymer ?
#
loop_
_entity_poly.entity_id
_entity_poly.type
_entity_poly.pdbx_seq_one_letter_code
_entity_poly.pdbx_strand_id
1 'polypeptide(L)'
;MFVSTNNTIIGGTAPGAGNLISANADGIDIANSSTGNLIRGNFIGTKADGVSPLGNTNSGVGIFTGSSNNSVGGTVAGAGNRIAFNTRGVVVDSGTGNTILSNSIFSNAGVGIDLTPVAGVTANDNCDTDSGPNNLQNFPVLTSAVAGVVNTTIQGTLNSIPSTTFRIEFFANASCDNSGNGEGQTFLGFTNTTTDASCNANFSFSVPNASMTGPIITATATDPGNNTSEFSACRTVLFPTIQFSAASYPVGEGDKRVDTTITRIGDTSLAASVSFATSDLAGTQNCNVTTGVASSRCDYETRLATVRFAPGETSKTISTFIIDDSYLEGPETFTVNLSNAVGASLGTPSMATITITDNDVATGPNPIDTPSFFVRVHYLDFLNREPDQSGLDFWTNQITSCGSDQACIQLRRINVSAAFYLSIEFQQTGYLVERIYKSSFGDASGSSTLGERGAPGQHQLSVPIVRLNEFLLDTQQIGQGVVVNAPGWEMVLENNKQAFTLDFVQRSRFTTALPTSLTPTQFVNQLFLNAGVTPSASDRQAAINEFGSATNTSDVAARSRALRDVAENSIFSSQEFNRGFVLMQYFGYLRRNPNDPQDTDYTGYEFWLNKLNLFNGNFVAAEMVKAFITSVEYRQRFGP
;
A
#
# COMPACT_ATOMS: atom_id res chain seq x y z
N MET A 1 6.26 -5.96 52.17
CA MET A 1 5.38 -6.82 53.00
C MET A 1 6.10 -8.12 53.26
N PHE A 2 6.35 -8.49 54.52
CA PHE A 2 7.11 -9.69 54.88
C PHE A 2 6.17 -10.87 55.19
N VAL A 3 6.43 -12.03 54.58
CA VAL A 3 5.61 -13.25 54.66
C VAL A 3 6.49 -14.40 55.13
N SER A 4 6.23 -14.88 56.35
CA SER A 4 6.96 -16.00 56.97
C SER A 4 6.02 -17.13 57.41
N THR A 5 4.90 -17.27 56.71
CA THR A 5 3.84 -18.24 57.00
C THR A 5 3.42 -18.97 55.73
N ASN A 6 2.84 -20.16 55.89
CA ASN A 6 2.36 -20.98 54.78
C ASN A 6 0.93 -20.61 54.40
N ASN A 7 0.55 -20.87 53.15
CA ASN A 7 -0.82 -20.74 52.63
C ASN A 7 -1.43 -19.34 52.77
N THR A 8 -0.61 -18.30 52.73
CA THR A 8 -1.05 -16.89 52.75
C THR A 8 -1.53 -16.47 51.37
N ILE A 9 -2.66 -15.76 51.29
CA ILE A 9 -3.15 -15.15 50.05
C ILE A 9 -2.95 -13.64 50.14
N ILE A 10 -2.21 -13.07 49.19
CA ILE A 10 -2.02 -11.63 49.04
C ILE A 10 -2.68 -11.20 47.75
N GLY A 11 -3.81 -10.50 47.90
CA GLY A 11 -4.65 -10.04 46.80
C GLY A 11 -5.74 -11.03 46.42
N GLY A 12 -6.18 -11.03 45.16
CA GLY A 12 -7.25 -11.89 44.68
C GLY A 12 -7.55 -11.71 43.19
N THR A 13 -8.39 -12.58 42.63
CA THR A 13 -8.72 -12.60 41.19
C THR A 13 -9.92 -11.74 40.81
N ALA A 14 -10.73 -11.33 41.79
CA ALA A 14 -11.88 -10.46 41.54
C ALA A 14 -11.41 -9.00 41.32
N PRO A 15 -12.10 -8.21 40.47
CA PRO A 15 -11.81 -6.79 40.33
C PRO A 15 -11.81 -6.08 41.70
N GLY A 16 -10.72 -5.36 42.00
CA GLY A 16 -10.55 -4.64 43.27
C GLY A 16 -10.08 -5.49 44.46
N ALA A 17 -9.86 -6.80 44.30
CA ALA A 17 -9.32 -7.66 45.36
C ALA A 17 -7.79 -7.57 45.52
N GLY A 18 -7.10 -6.89 44.61
CA GLY A 18 -5.66 -6.67 44.64
C GLY A 18 -5.21 -5.58 45.61
N ASN A 19 -3.94 -5.63 46.01
CA ASN A 19 -3.30 -4.61 46.83
C ASN A 19 -2.43 -3.68 45.97
N LEU A 20 -2.20 -2.45 46.46
CA LEU A 20 -1.19 -1.53 45.95
C LEU A 20 0.04 -1.57 46.87
N ILE A 21 1.19 -2.02 46.35
CA ILE A 21 2.41 -2.29 47.13
C ILE A 21 3.61 -1.62 46.45
N SER A 22 3.92 -0.40 46.88
CA SER A 22 4.80 0.50 46.15
C SER A 22 5.61 1.40 47.12
N ALA A 23 6.71 1.97 46.65
CA ALA A 23 7.62 2.82 47.45
C ALA A 23 8.21 2.17 48.72
N ASN A 24 8.42 0.85 48.72
CA ASN A 24 9.09 0.11 49.79
C ASN A 24 10.55 -0.21 49.41
N ALA A 25 11.28 -0.83 50.34
CA ALA A 25 12.52 -1.52 50.00
C ALA A 25 12.20 -2.70 49.06
N ASP A 26 11.51 -3.73 49.58
CA ASP A 26 10.95 -4.83 48.81
C ASP A 26 9.41 -4.75 48.85
N GLY A 27 8.76 -5.05 47.73
CA GLY A 27 7.30 -5.05 47.63
C GLY A 27 6.69 -6.16 48.47
N ILE A 28 6.86 -7.42 48.07
CA ILE A 28 6.49 -8.62 48.83
C ILE A 28 7.73 -9.49 49.00
N ASP A 29 8.01 -9.89 50.24
CA ASP A 29 9.15 -10.74 50.61
C ASP A 29 8.59 -12.02 51.25
N ILE A 30 8.83 -13.17 50.61
CA ILE A 30 8.46 -14.50 51.10
C ILE A 30 9.72 -15.20 51.60
N ALA A 31 9.77 -15.48 52.90
CA ALA A 31 10.95 -15.98 53.58
C ALA A 31 10.65 -17.10 54.59
N ASN A 32 11.69 -17.62 55.24
CA ASN A 32 11.67 -18.66 56.26
C ASN A 32 11.04 -19.98 55.82
N SER A 33 11.43 -20.48 54.63
CA SER A 33 10.94 -21.74 54.07
C SER A 33 9.42 -21.80 53.94
N SER A 34 8.80 -20.66 53.64
CA SER A 34 7.34 -20.56 53.51
C SER A 34 6.86 -21.20 52.20
N THR A 35 5.70 -21.85 52.26
CA THR A 35 5.14 -22.62 51.15
C THR A 35 3.64 -22.37 50.92
N GLY A 36 3.17 -22.56 49.70
CA GLY A 36 1.75 -22.51 49.35
C GLY A 36 1.17 -21.09 49.33
N ASN A 37 2.00 -20.05 49.34
CA ASN A 37 1.54 -18.67 49.31
C ASN A 37 1.10 -18.27 47.90
N LEU A 38 0.04 -17.47 47.81
CA LEU A 38 -0.58 -17.05 46.54
C LEU A 38 -0.57 -15.53 46.45
N ILE A 39 0.19 -14.98 45.51
CA ILE A 39 0.26 -13.54 45.22
C ILE A 39 -0.53 -13.27 43.96
N ARG A 40 -1.70 -12.63 44.04
CA ARG A 40 -2.62 -12.50 42.88
C ARG A 40 -3.24 -11.12 42.73
N GLY A 41 -3.31 -10.64 41.49
CA GLY A 41 -4.05 -9.43 41.13
C GLY A 41 -3.52 -8.13 41.73
N ASN A 42 -2.29 -8.10 42.26
CA ASN A 42 -1.73 -6.92 42.93
C ASN A 42 -1.09 -5.93 41.93
N PHE A 43 -0.99 -4.67 42.33
CA PHE A 43 -0.19 -3.62 41.69
C PHE A 43 1.06 -3.37 42.54
N ILE A 44 2.23 -3.66 41.99
CA ILE A 44 3.50 -3.66 42.71
C ILE A 44 4.49 -2.75 41.99
N GLY A 45 4.89 -1.66 42.67
CA GLY A 45 5.82 -0.66 42.14
C GLY A 45 5.19 0.40 41.21
N THR A 46 3.86 0.42 41.07
CA THR A 46 3.10 1.44 40.33
C THR A 46 2.33 2.36 41.28
N LYS A 47 1.78 3.47 40.79
CA LYS A 47 0.73 4.22 41.51
C LYS A 47 -0.62 3.50 41.39
N ALA A 48 -1.66 4.03 42.04
CA ALA A 48 -3.01 3.47 42.00
C ALA A 48 -3.62 3.41 40.58
N ASP A 49 -3.09 4.17 39.62
CA ASP A 49 -3.48 4.07 38.19
C ASP A 49 -2.93 2.82 37.49
N GLY A 50 -2.04 2.08 38.16
CA GLY A 50 -1.42 0.87 37.67
C GLY A 50 -0.43 1.10 36.52
N VAL A 51 -0.06 2.35 36.18
CA VAL A 51 0.84 2.65 35.04
C VAL A 51 1.90 3.68 35.39
N SER A 52 1.64 4.59 36.32
CA SER A 52 2.64 5.58 36.73
C SER A 52 3.67 4.95 37.66
N PRO A 53 4.94 5.37 37.58
CA PRO A 53 6.01 4.82 38.41
C PRO A 53 5.87 5.20 39.88
N LEU A 54 6.03 4.20 40.76
CA LEU A 54 6.21 4.33 42.21
C LEU A 54 6.98 3.10 42.75
N GLY A 55 8.13 2.84 42.14
CA GLY A 55 8.92 1.63 42.32
C GLY A 55 9.31 1.30 43.77
N ASN A 56 9.50 0.02 44.06
CA ASN A 56 10.25 -0.42 45.23
C ASN A 56 11.77 -0.39 44.92
N THR A 57 12.61 -0.10 45.92
CA THR A 57 14.06 0.12 45.69
C THR A 57 14.85 -1.18 45.48
N ASN A 58 14.28 -2.34 45.79
CA ASN A 58 14.83 -3.67 45.52
C ASN A 58 13.86 -4.45 44.61
N SER A 59 13.29 -5.57 45.08
CA SER A 59 12.43 -6.43 44.27
C SER A 59 10.95 -6.06 44.39
N GLY A 60 10.19 -6.30 43.32
CA GLY A 60 8.72 -6.26 43.40
C GLY A 60 8.21 -7.42 44.26
N VAL A 61 8.63 -8.64 43.92
CA VAL A 61 8.38 -9.85 44.72
C VAL A 61 9.69 -10.62 44.89
N GLY A 62 10.10 -10.88 46.12
CA GLY A 62 11.26 -11.69 46.46
C GLY A 62 10.85 -13.00 47.16
N ILE A 63 11.43 -14.11 46.73
CA ILE A 63 11.28 -15.43 47.33
C ILE A 63 12.66 -15.88 47.81
N PHE A 64 12.83 -15.88 49.13
CA PHE A 64 14.13 -16.04 49.78
C PHE A 64 14.13 -17.20 50.78
N THR A 65 15.32 -17.55 51.26
CA THR A 65 15.54 -18.45 52.42
C THR A 65 14.80 -19.80 52.34
N GLY A 66 14.91 -20.44 51.17
CA GLY A 66 14.38 -21.79 50.91
C GLY A 66 12.86 -21.87 50.70
N SER A 67 12.17 -20.73 50.59
CA SER A 67 10.74 -20.70 50.33
C SER A 67 10.41 -21.35 48.98
N SER A 68 9.47 -22.30 49.00
CA SER A 68 9.22 -23.23 47.89
C SER A 68 7.72 -23.42 47.69
N ASN A 69 7.29 -23.85 46.51
CA ASN A 69 5.88 -24.12 46.21
C ASN A 69 4.95 -22.90 46.41
N ASN A 70 5.42 -21.71 46.05
CA ASN A 70 4.62 -20.48 46.07
C ASN A 70 4.16 -20.11 44.65
N SER A 71 3.11 -19.31 44.54
CA SER A 71 2.60 -18.82 43.26
C SER A 71 2.57 -17.30 43.21
N VAL A 72 3.34 -16.74 42.29
CA VAL A 72 3.20 -15.36 41.84
C VAL A 72 2.35 -15.37 40.57
N GLY A 73 1.10 -14.92 40.70
CA GLY A 73 0.11 -14.97 39.64
C GLY A 73 -0.66 -16.29 39.60
N GLY A 74 -1.02 -16.73 38.40
CA GLY A 74 -1.75 -17.97 38.18
C GLY A 74 -2.53 -18.01 36.86
N THR A 75 -3.08 -19.19 36.53
CA THR A 75 -3.76 -19.46 35.26
C THR A 75 -5.20 -18.97 35.20
N VAL A 76 -5.77 -18.55 36.33
CA VAL A 76 -7.14 -18.03 36.41
C VAL A 76 -7.15 -16.55 36.01
N ALA A 77 -8.16 -16.13 35.25
CA ALA A 77 -8.34 -14.73 34.88
C ALA A 77 -8.32 -13.82 36.13
N GLY A 78 -7.56 -12.72 36.06
CA GLY A 78 -7.34 -11.79 37.17
C GLY A 78 -6.28 -12.22 38.19
N ALA A 79 -5.66 -13.40 38.05
CA ALA A 79 -4.59 -13.83 38.97
C ALA A 79 -3.27 -13.09 38.72
N GLY A 80 -2.96 -12.71 37.48
CA GLY A 80 -1.72 -12.02 37.14
C GLY A 80 -1.55 -10.71 37.93
N ASN A 81 -0.37 -10.53 38.51
CA ASN A 81 0.02 -9.27 39.16
C ASN A 81 0.59 -8.30 38.11
N ARG A 82 0.52 -7.01 38.38
CA ARG A 82 1.29 -5.99 37.67
C ARG A 82 2.51 -5.61 38.50
N ILE A 83 3.70 -5.89 37.99
CA ILE A 83 4.98 -5.72 38.70
C ILE A 83 5.90 -4.84 37.84
N ALA A 84 6.02 -3.57 38.19
CA ALA A 84 6.73 -2.60 37.36
C ALA A 84 7.51 -1.58 38.16
N PHE A 85 8.53 -0.98 37.52
CA PHE A 85 9.35 0.11 38.07
C PHE A 85 10.16 -0.23 39.32
N ASN A 86 10.33 -1.50 39.66
CA ASN A 86 11.21 -1.94 40.75
C ASN A 86 12.65 -2.07 40.24
N THR A 87 13.62 -2.30 41.13
CA THR A 87 14.99 -2.62 40.69
C THR A 87 15.03 -3.97 39.98
N ARG A 88 14.33 -5.00 40.49
CA ARG A 88 14.08 -6.29 39.82
C ARG A 88 12.60 -6.66 39.96
N GLY A 89 12.02 -7.34 38.98
CA GLY A 89 10.60 -7.69 39.02
C GLY A 89 10.28 -8.75 40.09
N VAL A 90 10.55 -10.01 39.76
CA VAL A 90 10.44 -11.17 40.67
C VAL A 90 11.81 -11.79 40.85
N VAL A 91 12.22 -12.02 42.10
CA VAL A 91 13.50 -12.65 42.44
C VAL A 91 13.23 -13.96 43.16
N VAL A 92 13.84 -15.05 42.71
CA VAL A 92 13.89 -16.32 43.43
C VAL A 92 15.36 -16.60 43.76
N ASP A 93 15.70 -16.48 45.03
CA ASP A 93 17.10 -16.63 45.52
C ASP A 93 17.37 -18.04 46.07
N SER A 94 16.31 -18.78 46.41
CA SER A 94 16.40 -20.18 46.82
C SER A 94 15.02 -20.83 46.81
N GLY A 95 14.99 -22.16 46.87
CA GLY A 95 13.76 -22.95 46.87
C GLY A 95 13.23 -23.25 45.46
N THR A 96 12.36 -24.24 45.37
CA THR A 96 11.84 -24.78 44.10
C THR A 96 10.32 -24.82 44.08
N GLY A 97 9.74 -25.06 42.91
CA GLY A 97 8.30 -25.10 42.69
C GLY A 97 7.62 -23.74 42.81
N ASN A 98 8.36 -22.64 42.65
CA ASN A 98 7.81 -21.31 42.70
C ASN A 98 7.30 -20.89 41.31
N THR A 99 6.00 -21.07 41.06
CA THR A 99 5.34 -20.66 39.81
C THR A 99 5.27 -19.14 39.64
N ILE A 100 5.57 -18.64 38.45
CA ILE A 100 5.45 -17.22 38.07
C ILE A 100 4.64 -17.13 36.77
N LEU A 101 3.31 -17.06 36.88
CA LEU A 101 2.41 -17.25 35.73
C LEU A 101 1.54 -16.02 35.46
N SER A 102 1.41 -15.68 34.18
CA SER A 102 0.48 -14.67 33.65
C SER A 102 0.62 -13.26 34.24
N ASN A 103 1.76 -12.96 34.86
CA ASN A 103 2.04 -11.64 35.43
C ASN A 103 2.38 -10.64 34.32
N SER A 104 1.98 -9.39 34.54
CA SER A 104 2.38 -8.21 33.76
C SER A 104 3.63 -7.62 34.41
N ILE A 105 4.81 -8.07 34.00
CA ILE A 105 6.11 -7.64 34.54
C ILE A 105 6.78 -6.75 33.50
N PHE A 106 7.04 -5.47 33.81
CA PHE A 106 7.63 -4.54 32.84
C PHE A 106 8.25 -3.29 33.47
N SER A 107 9.12 -2.60 32.74
CA SER A 107 9.81 -1.38 33.15
C SER A 107 10.50 -1.48 34.51
N ASN A 108 10.99 -2.65 34.91
CA ASN A 108 11.90 -2.75 36.05
C ASN A 108 13.31 -2.31 35.59
N ALA A 109 14.16 -1.88 36.53
CA ALA A 109 15.49 -1.36 36.19
C ALA A 109 16.47 -2.48 35.77
N GLY A 110 16.24 -3.70 36.24
CA GLY A 110 16.90 -4.94 35.86
C GLY A 110 15.90 -5.97 35.34
N VAL A 111 16.29 -7.25 35.33
CA VAL A 111 15.47 -8.30 34.72
C VAL A 111 14.11 -8.49 35.41
N GLY A 112 13.11 -8.90 34.62
CA GLY A 112 11.74 -9.10 35.09
C GLY A 112 11.57 -10.30 36.01
N ILE A 113 12.26 -11.40 35.73
CA ILE A 113 12.36 -12.58 36.61
C ILE A 113 13.83 -12.90 36.72
N ASP A 114 14.32 -13.14 37.93
CA ASP A 114 15.72 -13.41 38.20
C ASP A 114 15.87 -14.64 39.13
N LEU A 115 16.57 -15.66 38.64
CA LEU A 115 16.90 -16.89 39.35
C LEU A 115 18.34 -16.81 39.85
N THR A 116 18.53 -16.18 41.01
CA THR A 116 19.83 -15.79 41.54
C THR A 116 20.34 -16.81 42.57
N PRO A 117 21.65 -17.06 42.60
CA PRO A 117 22.45 -16.30 43.58
C PRO A 117 23.34 -15.24 42.93
N VAL A 118 23.43 -15.20 41.60
CA VAL A 118 24.07 -14.11 40.84
C VAL A 118 23.02 -13.33 40.07
N ALA A 119 23.06 -12.00 40.15
CA ALA A 119 22.09 -11.16 39.46
C ALA A 119 22.31 -11.10 37.95
N GLY A 120 21.21 -11.14 37.20
CA GLY A 120 21.20 -11.09 35.74
C GLY A 120 20.53 -12.31 35.14
N VAL A 121 20.71 -12.49 33.83
CA VAL A 121 20.14 -13.63 33.11
C VAL A 121 20.98 -14.88 33.37
N THR A 122 20.33 -15.93 33.84
CA THR A 122 20.90 -17.27 34.00
C THR A 122 21.00 -17.93 32.62
N ALA A 123 22.20 -18.30 32.21
CA ALA A 123 22.40 -18.88 30.87
C ALA A 123 21.80 -20.29 30.79
N ASN A 124 21.09 -20.59 29.70
CA ASN A 124 20.61 -21.94 29.44
C ASN A 124 21.78 -22.94 29.38
N ASP A 125 21.63 -24.10 30.03
CA ASP A 125 22.57 -25.22 29.96
C ASP A 125 22.04 -26.39 29.11
N ASN A 126 22.84 -27.45 28.94
CA ASN A 126 22.38 -28.63 28.20
C ASN A 126 21.60 -29.59 29.11
N CYS A 127 20.34 -29.84 28.75
CA CYS A 127 19.39 -30.72 29.43
C CYS A 127 18.93 -30.24 30.81
N ASP A 128 19.22 -29.00 31.22
CA ASP A 128 18.74 -28.38 32.46
C ASP A 128 19.17 -29.20 33.67
N THR A 129 20.50 -29.35 33.79
CA THR A 129 21.14 -30.29 34.74
C THR A 129 21.55 -29.65 36.04
N ASP A 130 21.56 -28.33 36.10
CA ASP A 130 21.90 -27.58 37.28
C ASP A 130 20.76 -27.61 38.32
N SER A 131 21.07 -27.04 39.49
CA SER A 131 20.17 -27.04 40.64
C SER A 131 20.29 -25.71 41.34
N GLY A 132 19.19 -25.24 41.93
CA GLY A 132 19.14 -23.92 42.51
C GLY A 132 17.71 -23.41 42.63
N PRO A 133 17.53 -22.09 42.76
CA PRO A 133 16.20 -21.48 42.75
C PRO A 133 15.45 -21.87 41.49
N ASN A 134 14.27 -22.46 41.66
CA ASN A 134 13.49 -23.04 40.56
C ASN A 134 14.30 -23.98 39.64
N ASN A 135 15.27 -24.71 40.20
CA ASN A 135 16.20 -25.56 39.44
C ASN A 135 16.92 -24.82 38.30
N LEU A 136 17.03 -23.49 38.37
CA LEU A 136 17.60 -22.65 37.30
C LEU A 136 17.00 -22.89 35.91
N GLN A 137 15.73 -23.35 35.89
CA GLN A 137 14.99 -23.76 34.71
C GLN A 137 15.35 -22.97 33.44
N ASN A 138 15.86 -23.68 32.44
CA ASN A 138 16.11 -23.12 31.11
C ASN A 138 14.87 -22.41 30.54
N PHE A 139 15.07 -21.20 29.98
CA PHE A 139 14.02 -20.43 29.32
C PHE A 139 13.89 -20.80 27.83
N PRO A 140 12.73 -20.53 27.19
CA PRO A 140 12.52 -20.78 25.76
C PRO A 140 13.43 -19.92 24.87
N VAL A 141 13.85 -20.44 23.71
CA VAL A 141 14.57 -19.67 22.68
C VAL A 141 13.63 -19.38 21.51
N LEU A 142 13.26 -18.11 21.31
CA LEU A 142 12.38 -17.69 20.22
C LEU A 142 13.15 -17.58 18.90
N THR A 143 12.79 -18.39 17.91
CA THR A 143 13.45 -18.46 16.60
C THR A 143 12.74 -17.64 15.52
N SER A 144 11.45 -17.34 15.69
CA SER A 144 10.67 -16.53 14.75
C SER A 144 9.45 -15.88 15.42
N ALA A 145 9.08 -14.68 14.98
CA ALA A 145 7.82 -14.01 15.29
C ALA A 145 7.40 -13.22 14.05
N VAL A 146 6.43 -13.73 13.29
CA VAL A 146 6.01 -13.13 12.02
C VAL A 146 4.51 -12.94 12.05
N ALA A 147 4.07 -11.70 11.84
CA ALA A 147 2.67 -11.38 11.63
C ALA A 147 2.26 -11.79 10.22
N GLY A 148 1.20 -12.60 10.14
CA GLY A 148 0.41 -12.73 8.93
C GLY A 148 -0.69 -11.66 8.89
N VAL A 149 -1.72 -11.87 8.08
CA VAL A 149 -2.83 -10.91 7.94
C VAL A 149 -3.67 -10.81 9.20
N VAL A 150 -3.95 -11.95 9.86
CA VAL A 150 -4.87 -12.03 11.01
C VAL A 150 -4.14 -12.36 12.31
N ASN A 151 -3.15 -13.25 12.24
CA ASN A 151 -2.44 -13.77 13.41
C ASN A 151 -0.93 -13.61 13.26
N THR A 152 -0.25 -13.47 14.39
CA THR A 152 1.20 -13.57 14.52
C THR A 152 1.56 -14.99 14.92
N THR A 153 2.47 -15.60 14.17
CA THR A 153 3.02 -16.93 14.46
C THR A 153 4.38 -16.78 15.12
N ILE A 154 4.50 -17.31 16.32
CA ILE A 154 5.72 -17.34 17.14
C ILE A 154 6.22 -18.77 17.16
N GLN A 155 7.51 -18.96 16.86
CA GLN A 155 8.17 -20.26 16.88
C GLN A 155 9.43 -20.20 17.73
N GLY A 156 9.80 -21.34 18.29
CA GLY A 156 10.99 -21.45 19.11
C GLY A 156 11.30 -22.87 19.52
N THR A 157 12.34 -22.98 20.34
CA THR A 157 12.84 -24.23 20.88
C THR A 157 12.96 -24.16 22.40
N LEU A 158 12.89 -25.30 23.06
CA LEU A 158 13.27 -25.47 24.47
C LEU A 158 14.26 -26.63 24.56
N ASN A 159 15.34 -26.45 25.30
CA ASN A 159 16.22 -27.53 25.74
C ASN A 159 16.09 -27.62 27.26
N SER A 160 15.53 -28.71 27.78
CA SER A 160 15.35 -28.92 29.23
C SER A 160 15.10 -30.40 29.54
N ILE A 161 14.76 -30.76 30.77
CA ILE A 161 14.62 -32.13 31.28
C ILE A 161 13.95 -33.03 30.23
N PRO A 162 14.57 -34.15 29.82
CA PRO A 162 14.07 -34.95 28.70
C PRO A 162 12.71 -35.60 28.97
N SER A 163 11.92 -35.81 27.90
CA SER A 163 10.59 -36.44 27.96
C SER A 163 9.60 -35.76 28.93
N THR A 164 9.75 -34.45 29.12
CA THR A 164 8.98 -33.67 30.09
C THR A 164 8.15 -32.61 29.38
N THR A 165 6.89 -32.44 29.81
CA THR A 165 6.00 -31.42 29.26
C THR A 165 6.12 -30.11 30.03
N PHE A 166 6.43 -29.04 29.33
CA PHE A 166 6.55 -27.68 29.85
C PHE A 166 5.41 -26.81 29.35
N ARG A 167 4.96 -25.89 30.20
CA ARG A 167 4.08 -24.78 29.82
C ARG A 167 4.94 -23.62 29.34
N ILE A 168 4.75 -23.16 28.11
CA ILE A 168 5.41 -21.99 27.56
C ILE A 168 4.41 -20.83 27.53
N GLU A 169 4.66 -19.76 28.29
CA GLU A 169 3.84 -18.54 28.28
C GLU A 169 4.49 -17.46 27.41
N PHE A 170 3.69 -16.74 26.63
CA PHE A 170 4.15 -15.70 25.71
C PHE A 170 3.65 -14.33 26.14
N PHE A 171 4.50 -13.32 25.97
CA PHE A 171 4.19 -11.95 26.39
C PHE A 171 4.58 -10.94 25.30
N ALA A 172 3.71 -9.96 25.06
CA ALA A 172 4.02 -8.79 24.25
C ALA A 172 4.57 -7.65 25.12
N ASN A 173 5.53 -6.93 24.58
CA ASN A 173 6.22 -5.81 25.21
C ASN A 173 6.36 -4.63 24.25
N ALA A 174 6.35 -3.42 24.79
CA ALA A 174 6.58 -2.20 24.01
C ALA A 174 8.03 -2.08 23.52
N SER A 175 9.01 -2.51 24.34
CA SER A 175 10.43 -2.51 24.03
C SER A 175 11.12 -3.74 24.60
N CYS A 176 12.34 -4.03 24.12
CA CYS A 176 13.21 -5.01 24.77
C CYS A 176 13.78 -4.40 26.06
N ASP A 177 14.06 -5.24 27.04
CA ASP A 177 14.81 -4.84 28.23
C ASP A 177 16.29 -4.60 27.89
N ASN A 178 16.98 -3.81 28.71
CA ASN A 178 18.40 -3.50 28.53
C ASN A 178 19.31 -4.74 28.59
N SER A 179 18.90 -5.81 29.27
CA SER A 179 19.65 -7.08 29.30
C SER A 179 19.61 -7.85 27.97
N GLY A 180 18.68 -7.52 27.06
CA GLY A 180 18.40 -8.30 25.85
C GLY A 180 17.42 -9.47 26.07
N ASN A 181 17.17 -9.84 27.33
CA ASN A 181 16.10 -10.75 27.74
C ASN A 181 14.94 -9.91 28.24
N GLY A 182 13.84 -9.89 27.49
CA GLY A 182 12.79 -8.92 27.76
C GLY A 182 11.95 -9.31 28.96
N GLU A 183 11.21 -8.36 29.50
CA GLU A 183 10.19 -8.64 30.51
C GLU A 183 8.90 -9.15 29.84
N GLY A 184 7.77 -9.20 30.56
CA GLY A 184 6.50 -9.70 30.04
C GLY A 184 5.33 -8.80 30.42
N GLN A 185 5.08 -7.75 29.64
CA GLN A 185 4.05 -6.75 29.96
C GLN A 185 2.63 -7.26 29.73
N THR A 186 2.35 -7.85 28.57
CA THR A 186 1.00 -8.29 28.21
C THR A 186 1.00 -9.78 27.93
N PHE A 187 0.31 -10.55 28.77
CA PHE A 187 0.14 -11.99 28.56
C PHE A 187 -0.68 -12.27 27.30
N LEU A 188 -0.12 -13.05 26.37
CA LEU A 188 -0.74 -13.40 25.08
C LEU A 188 -1.40 -14.78 25.09
N GLY A 189 -1.00 -15.63 26.04
CA GLY A 189 -1.43 -17.02 26.11
C GLY A 189 -0.26 -17.96 26.31
N PHE A 190 -0.52 -19.26 26.12
CA PHE A 190 0.45 -20.31 26.35
C PHE A 190 0.30 -21.46 25.36
N THR A 191 1.35 -22.27 25.24
CA THR A 191 1.29 -23.60 24.65
C THR A 191 1.98 -24.60 25.58
N ASN A 192 1.68 -25.89 25.45
CA ASN A 192 2.43 -26.93 26.12
C ASN A 192 3.34 -27.61 25.10
N THR A 193 4.59 -27.85 25.45
CA THR A 193 5.55 -28.56 24.60
C THR A 193 6.26 -29.65 25.38
N THR A 194 6.59 -30.77 24.73
CA THR A 194 7.24 -31.90 25.37
C THR A 194 8.62 -32.09 24.77
N THR A 195 9.66 -32.10 25.61
CA THR A 195 11.03 -32.41 25.21
C THR A 195 11.15 -33.87 24.78
N ASP A 196 12.00 -34.13 23.79
CA ASP A 196 12.31 -35.49 23.37
C ASP A 196 13.30 -36.17 24.33
N ALA A 197 13.72 -37.40 23.99
CA ALA A 197 14.72 -38.14 24.77
C ALA A 197 16.12 -37.46 24.76
N SER A 198 16.35 -36.52 23.85
CA SER A 198 17.57 -35.71 23.75
C SER A 198 17.37 -34.31 24.35
N CYS A 199 16.34 -34.11 25.18
CA CYS A 199 16.05 -32.87 25.91
C CYS A 199 15.47 -31.73 25.06
N ASN A 200 15.22 -31.92 23.76
CA ASN A 200 14.84 -30.85 22.85
C ASN A 200 13.35 -30.85 22.53
N ALA A 201 12.76 -29.66 22.43
CA ALA A 201 11.40 -29.47 21.95
C ALA A 201 11.35 -28.31 20.95
N ASN A 202 10.52 -28.44 19.92
CA ASN A 202 10.10 -27.32 19.07
C ASN A 202 8.68 -26.92 19.48
N PHE A 203 8.35 -25.63 19.40
CA PHE A 203 6.99 -25.14 19.61
C PHE A 203 6.58 -24.10 18.58
N SER A 204 5.27 -24.01 18.36
CA SER A 204 4.63 -22.97 17.55
C SER A 204 3.38 -22.48 18.27
N PHE A 205 3.20 -21.17 18.30
CA PHE A 205 2.08 -20.50 18.94
C PHE A 205 1.55 -19.41 18.02
N SER A 206 0.22 -19.31 17.89
CA SER A 206 -0.42 -18.30 17.05
C SER A 206 -1.31 -17.41 17.91
N VAL A 207 -1.13 -16.09 17.78
CA VAL A 207 -1.86 -15.08 18.53
C VAL A 207 -2.54 -14.11 17.56
N PRO A 208 -3.81 -13.71 17.78
CA PRO A 208 -4.42 -12.67 16.96
C PRO A 208 -3.61 -11.38 16.97
N ASN A 209 -3.40 -10.76 15.81
CA ASN A 209 -2.65 -9.50 15.69
C ASN A 209 -3.25 -8.40 16.59
N ALA A 210 -4.57 -8.41 16.79
CA ALA A 210 -5.27 -7.47 17.68
C ALA A 210 -4.90 -7.62 19.17
N SER A 211 -4.30 -8.75 19.57
CA SER A 211 -3.82 -8.96 20.95
C SER A 211 -2.39 -8.47 21.16
N MET A 212 -1.69 -8.09 20.08
CA MET A 212 -0.31 -7.60 20.14
C MET A 212 -0.31 -6.13 20.59
N THR A 213 0.10 -5.88 21.83
CA THR A 213 0.18 -4.53 22.41
C THR A 213 1.55 -3.87 22.23
N GLY A 214 2.49 -4.55 21.57
CA GLY A 214 3.82 -4.04 21.24
C GLY A 214 4.57 -4.96 20.27
N PRO A 215 5.69 -4.50 19.68
CA PRO A 215 6.40 -5.22 18.63
C PRO A 215 7.37 -6.28 19.15
N ILE A 216 7.49 -6.47 20.46
CA ILE A 216 8.47 -7.38 21.07
C ILE A 216 7.75 -8.54 21.76
N ILE A 217 8.24 -9.77 21.54
CA ILE A 217 7.79 -10.98 22.21
C ILE A 217 8.88 -11.53 23.12
N THR A 218 8.46 -12.04 24.28
CA THR A 218 9.25 -12.86 25.19
C THR A 218 8.44 -14.06 25.63
N ALA A 219 9.12 -15.06 26.22
CA ALA A 219 8.46 -16.23 26.77
C ALA A 219 9.12 -16.74 28.04
N THR A 220 8.37 -17.47 28.86
CA THR A 220 8.86 -18.26 29.99
C THR A 220 8.50 -19.73 29.80
N ALA A 221 9.26 -20.63 30.43
CA ALA A 221 8.95 -22.05 30.55
C ALA A 221 8.60 -22.36 32.00
N THR A 222 7.64 -23.25 32.23
CA THR A 222 7.34 -23.80 33.57
C THR A 222 7.25 -25.30 33.49
N ASP A 223 8.01 -25.99 34.33
CA ASP A 223 8.05 -27.45 34.40
C ASP A 223 6.85 -28.03 35.19
N PRO A 224 6.64 -29.36 35.20
CA PRO A 224 5.60 -30.00 36.01
C PRO A 224 5.84 -29.86 37.53
N GLY A 225 7.07 -29.56 37.93
CA GLY A 225 7.47 -29.27 39.31
C GLY A 225 7.13 -27.85 39.76
N ASN A 226 6.49 -27.03 38.91
CA ASN A 226 6.14 -25.63 39.13
C ASN A 226 7.33 -24.66 39.18
N ASN A 227 8.47 -25.06 38.62
CA ASN A 227 9.63 -24.19 38.45
C ASN A 227 9.45 -23.34 37.19
N THR A 228 9.30 -22.02 37.35
CA THR A 228 9.25 -21.09 36.21
C THR A 228 10.64 -20.51 35.92
N SER A 229 11.02 -20.49 34.65
CA SER A 229 12.24 -19.88 34.12
C SER A 229 12.23 -18.35 34.23
N GLU A 230 13.39 -17.75 33.98
CA GLU A 230 13.46 -16.34 33.58
C GLU A 230 12.81 -16.12 32.20
N PHE A 231 12.71 -14.87 31.77
CA PHE A 231 12.24 -14.56 30.42
C PHE A 231 13.30 -14.84 29.36
N SER A 232 12.84 -15.28 28.19
CA SER A 232 13.67 -15.46 27.00
C SER A 232 14.32 -14.16 26.52
N ALA A 233 15.35 -14.31 25.69
CA ALA A 233 15.79 -13.26 24.77
C ALA A 233 14.58 -12.69 24.00
N CYS A 234 14.54 -11.37 23.84
CA CYS A 234 13.43 -10.70 23.18
C CYS A 234 13.42 -10.95 21.66
N ARG A 235 12.23 -11.00 21.06
CA ARG A 235 12.07 -11.19 19.60
C ARG A 235 11.16 -10.14 19.00
N THR A 236 11.66 -9.40 18.01
CA THR A 236 10.85 -8.46 17.25
C THR A 236 9.89 -9.18 16.31
N VAL A 237 8.63 -8.74 16.29
CA VAL A 237 7.59 -9.22 15.39
C VAL A 237 7.76 -8.55 14.03
N LEU A 238 7.85 -9.36 12.98
CA LEU A 238 7.92 -8.86 11.61
C LEU A 238 6.52 -8.76 11.02
N PHE A 239 6.02 -7.53 10.84
CA PHE A 239 4.78 -7.27 10.13
C PHE A 239 4.99 -7.23 8.62
N PRO A 240 4.03 -7.72 7.82
CA PRO A 240 4.14 -7.69 6.38
C PRO A 240 4.04 -6.23 5.94
N THR A 241 5.09 -5.71 5.32
CA THR A 241 5.16 -4.33 4.86
C THR A 241 5.47 -4.26 3.38
N ILE A 242 4.94 -3.22 2.71
CA ILE A 242 5.30 -2.86 1.34
C ILE A 242 5.86 -1.43 1.36
N GLN A 243 7.05 -1.26 0.78
CA GLN A 243 7.80 0.00 0.78
C GLN A 243 8.72 0.10 -0.43
N PHE A 244 9.26 1.28 -0.71
CA PHE A 244 10.35 1.41 -1.68
C PHE A 244 11.65 0.82 -1.13
N SER A 245 12.51 0.33 -2.04
CA SER A 245 13.83 -0.18 -1.69
C SER A 245 14.81 0.92 -1.28
N ALA A 246 14.56 2.16 -1.72
CA ALA A 246 15.34 3.35 -1.40
C ALA A 246 14.41 4.57 -1.26
N ALA A 247 14.87 5.59 -0.53
CA ALA A 247 14.13 6.86 -0.39
C ALA A 247 14.37 7.82 -1.57
N SER A 248 15.40 7.56 -2.38
CA SER A 248 15.85 8.42 -3.48
C SER A 248 16.31 7.57 -4.66
N TYR A 249 15.95 7.99 -5.88
CA TYR A 249 16.40 7.40 -7.14
C TYR A 249 16.89 8.52 -8.08
N PRO A 250 18.20 8.62 -8.33
CA PRO A 250 18.72 9.55 -9.34
C PRO A 250 18.51 8.98 -10.74
N VAL A 251 18.28 9.86 -11.70
CA VAL A 251 18.19 9.52 -13.12
C VAL A 251 18.77 10.69 -13.93
N GLY A 252 19.53 10.38 -14.98
CA GLY A 252 19.90 11.39 -15.97
C GLY A 252 18.70 11.65 -16.89
N GLU A 253 18.47 12.91 -17.25
CA GLU A 253 17.37 13.25 -18.16
C GLU A 253 17.44 12.46 -19.49
N GLY A 254 18.64 12.37 -20.08
CA GLY A 254 18.93 11.52 -21.24
C GLY A 254 18.76 10.00 -21.05
N ASP A 255 18.59 9.50 -19.81
CA ASP A 255 18.31 8.08 -19.54
C ASP A 255 16.89 7.67 -19.91
N LYS A 256 15.97 8.66 -20.06
CA LYS A 256 14.58 8.52 -20.56
C LYS A 256 13.64 7.71 -19.67
N ARG A 257 14.16 7.00 -18.67
CA ARG A 257 13.35 6.23 -17.71
C ARG A 257 14.07 6.09 -16.38
N VAL A 258 13.29 6.06 -15.30
CA VAL A 258 13.74 5.68 -13.96
C VAL A 258 12.96 4.46 -13.48
N ASP A 259 13.67 3.43 -13.05
CA ASP A 259 13.07 2.24 -12.45
C ASP A 259 13.14 2.34 -10.93
N THR A 260 11.96 2.37 -10.30
CA THR A 260 11.81 2.37 -8.85
C THR A 260 11.39 0.97 -8.37
N THR A 261 12.11 0.42 -7.40
CA THR A 261 11.81 -0.91 -6.85
C THR A 261 10.97 -0.82 -5.58
N ILE A 262 9.86 -1.55 -5.55
CA ILE A 262 9.00 -1.74 -4.38
C ILE A 262 9.31 -3.12 -3.81
N THR A 263 9.58 -3.19 -2.51
CA THR A 263 9.86 -4.41 -1.76
C THR A 263 8.74 -4.75 -0.80
N ARG A 264 8.47 -6.05 -0.66
CA ARG A 264 7.58 -6.63 0.34
C ARG A 264 8.40 -7.44 1.35
N ILE A 265 8.26 -7.11 2.62
CA ILE A 265 9.01 -7.70 3.75
C ILE A 265 8.01 -8.38 4.69
N GLY A 266 8.44 -9.37 5.47
CA GLY A 266 7.58 -10.12 6.42
C GLY A 266 6.96 -11.36 5.78
N ASP A 267 5.70 -11.65 6.11
CA ASP A 267 4.98 -12.79 5.52
C ASP A 267 4.56 -12.52 4.05
N THR A 268 5.10 -13.34 3.15
CA THR A 268 4.81 -13.30 1.71
C THR A 268 3.94 -14.47 1.25
N SER A 269 3.47 -15.34 2.14
CA SER A 269 2.72 -16.56 1.79
C SER A 269 1.39 -16.32 1.08
N LEU A 270 0.78 -15.15 1.25
CA LEU A 270 -0.47 -14.74 0.58
C LEU A 270 -0.21 -13.61 -0.41
N ALA A 271 -1.15 -13.38 -1.34
CA ALA A 271 -1.07 -12.22 -2.24
C ALA A 271 -1.21 -10.88 -1.47
N ALA A 272 -0.60 -9.82 -2.00
CA ALA A 272 -0.74 -8.46 -1.48
C ALA A 272 -0.75 -7.45 -2.63
N SER A 273 -1.21 -6.23 -2.38
CA SER A 273 -1.15 -5.16 -3.37
C SER A 273 -0.91 -3.80 -2.75
N VAL A 274 -0.41 -2.86 -3.55
CA VAL A 274 -0.24 -1.45 -3.20
C VAL A 274 -0.50 -0.59 -4.43
N SER A 275 -1.12 0.56 -4.27
CA SER A 275 -1.20 1.57 -5.33
C SER A 275 0.02 2.49 -5.27
N PHE A 276 0.45 3.01 -6.43
CA PHE A 276 1.42 4.09 -6.49
C PHE A 276 0.93 5.22 -7.38
N ALA A 277 1.43 6.44 -7.16
CA ALA A 277 1.25 7.57 -8.04
C ALA A 277 2.46 8.51 -8.00
N THR A 278 2.86 9.04 -9.16
CA THR A 278 3.77 10.18 -9.25
C THR A 278 3.07 11.45 -8.81
N SER A 279 3.82 12.40 -8.25
CA SER A 279 3.32 13.72 -7.86
C SER A 279 4.44 14.76 -7.92
N ASP A 280 4.09 15.94 -8.41
CA ASP A 280 4.92 17.13 -8.40
C ASP A 280 4.21 18.34 -7.78
N LEU A 281 4.96 19.45 -7.65
CA LEU A 281 4.46 20.74 -7.17
C LEU A 281 4.51 21.82 -8.28
N ALA A 282 4.77 21.45 -9.53
CA ALA A 282 4.97 22.40 -10.63
C ALA A 282 3.63 23.01 -11.10
N GLY A 283 2.53 22.26 -11.01
CA GLY A 283 1.21 22.74 -11.40
C GLY A 283 1.14 23.08 -12.89
N THR A 284 0.57 24.25 -13.24
CA THR A 284 0.40 24.69 -14.64
C THR A 284 1.48 25.67 -15.10
N GLN A 285 2.64 25.69 -14.44
CA GLN A 285 3.75 26.55 -14.85
C GLN A 285 4.27 26.17 -16.24
N ASN A 286 4.84 27.14 -16.94
CA ASN A 286 5.46 26.89 -18.23
C ASN A 286 6.77 26.10 -18.04
N CYS A 287 7.08 25.22 -18.99
CA CYS A 287 8.27 24.35 -18.95
C CYS A 287 9.61 25.07 -19.15
N ASN A 288 9.62 26.39 -19.31
CA ASN A 288 10.85 27.17 -19.37
C ASN A 288 11.19 27.84 -18.03
N VAL A 289 10.46 27.48 -16.97
CA VAL A 289 10.58 28.09 -15.64
C VAL A 289 11.32 27.13 -14.72
N THR A 290 12.60 27.40 -14.53
CA THR A 290 13.45 26.61 -13.64
C THR A 290 13.10 26.82 -12.17
N THR A 291 12.58 25.78 -11.51
CA THR A 291 12.21 25.84 -10.09
C THR A 291 12.89 24.77 -9.23
N GLY A 292 13.60 23.81 -9.86
CA GLY A 292 14.10 22.62 -9.17
C GLY A 292 12.99 21.58 -8.90
N VAL A 293 11.82 21.77 -9.50
CA VAL A 293 10.66 20.89 -9.38
C VAL A 293 10.31 20.41 -10.78
N ALA A 294 10.45 19.10 -10.99
CA ALA A 294 10.08 18.47 -12.24
C ALA A 294 8.55 18.42 -12.34
N SER A 295 8.03 18.63 -13.54
CA SER A 295 6.65 18.76 -13.93
C SER A 295 6.20 17.58 -14.77
N SER A 296 5.03 17.02 -14.45
CA SER A 296 4.40 15.96 -15.24
C SER A 296 3.92 16.40 -16.64
N ARG A 297 4.03 17.69 -16.95
CA ARG A 297 3.74 18.29 -18.25
C ARG A 297 5.01 18.45 -19.11
N CYS A 298 6.18 18.49 -18.49
CA CYS A 298 7.43 18.93 -19.11
C CYS A 298 8.48 17.81 -19.06
N ASP A 299 8.78 17.28 -17.88
CA ASP A 299 10.04 16.55 -17.62
C ASP A 299 9.81 15.06 -17.39
N TYR A 300 8.58 14.67 -17.03
CA TYR A 300 8.23 13.26 -16.83
C TYR A 300 6.76 12.97 -17.13
N GLU A 301 6.43 11.69 -17.33
CA GLU A 301 5.05 11.27 -17.52
C GLU A 301 4.37 10.88 -16.21
N THR A 302 3.17 11.43 -15.97
CA THR A 302 2.33 11.01 -14.84
C THR A 302 2.11 9.50 -14.88
N ARG A 303 2.43 8.82 -13.78
CA ARG A 303 2.26 7.38 -13.66
C ARG A 303 1.58 6.99 -12.38
N LEU A 304 0.57 6.14 -12.50
CA LEU A 304 -0.13 5.57 -11.37
C LEU A 304 -0.73 4.22 -11.72
N ALA A 305 -0.56 3.24 -10.84
CA ALA A 305 -1.16 1.92 -11.00
C ALA A 305 -1.24 1.18 -9.67
N THR A 306 -1.92 0.03 -9.66
CA THR A 306 -1.88 -0.92 -8.54
C THR A 306 -0.91 -2.05 -8.85
N VAL A 307 0.10 -2.19 -8.01
CA VAL A 307 1.09 -3.26 -8.04
C VAL A 307 0.58 -4.43 -7.22
N ARG A 308 0.56 -5.63 -7.81
CA ARG A 308 0.11 -6.86 -7.17
C ARG A 308 1.28 -7.83 -7.00
N PHE A 309 1.46 -8.32 -5.78
CA PHE A 309 2.39 -9.37 -5.43
C PHE A 309 1.63 -10.69 -5.32
N ALA A 310 2.01 -11.67 -6.13
CA ALA A 310 1.58 -13.05 -5.94
C ALA A 310 2.21 -13.65 -4.65
N PRO A 311 1.67 -14.75 -4.13
CA PRO A 311 2.33 -15.51 -3.05
C PRO A 311 3.81 -15.77 -3.34
N GLY A 312 4.66 -15.45 -2.38
CA GLY A 312 6.12 -15.59 -2.44
C GLY A 312 6.87 -14.45 -3.14
N GLU A 313 6.19 -13.54 -3.86
CA GLU A 313 6.86 -12.41 -4.50
C GLU A 313 7.26 -11.33 -3.48
N THR A 314 8.54 -10.95 -3.52
CA THR A 314 9.15 -10.00 -2.56
C THR A 314 9.51 -8.65 -3.19
N SER A 315 9.48 -8.52 -4.51
CA SER A 315 9.81 -7.26 -5.18
C SER A 315 9.04 -7.06 -6.49
N LYS A 316 8.75 -5.80 -6.81
CA LYS A 316 8.23 -5.35 -8.12
C LYS A 316 8.94 -4.07 -8.54
N THR A 317 8.99 -3.82 -9.84
CA THR A 317 9.60 -2.61 -10.40
C THR A 317 8.54 -1.77 -11.10
N ILE A 318 8.61 -0.46 -10.89
CA ILE A 318 7.79 0.53 -11.59
C ILE A 318 8.73 1.50 -12.34
N SER A 319 8.61 1.56 -13.66
CA SER A 319 9.28 2.55 -14.53
C SER A 319 8.51 3.87 -14.70
N THR A 320 9.08 5.02 -14.38
CA THR A 320 8.55 6.34 -14.80
C THR A 320 9.34 6.81 -16.03
N PHE A 321 8.66 7.36 -17.03
CA PHE A 321 9.30 7.86 -18.25
C PHE A 321 9.70 9.33 -18.07
N ILE A 322 10.91 9.65 -18.50
CA ILE A 322 11.52 10.97 -18.44
C ILE A 322 11.53 11.57 -19.84
N ILE A 323 11.19 12.85 -19.95
CA ILE A 323 11.26 13.63 -21.18
C ILE A 323 12.64 14.29 -21.18
N ASP A 324 13.34 14.17 -22.31
CA ASP A 324 14.71 14.66 -22.50
C ASP A 324 14.60 15.89 -23.39
N ASP A 325 14.45 17.06 -22.77
CA ASP A 325 14.12 18.28 -23.48
C ASP A 325 15.37 19.06 -23.95
N SER A 326 15.28 20.38 -24.07
CA SER A 326 16.43 21.20 -24.47
C SER A 326 16.57 22.48 -23.66
N TYR A 327 15.88 22.61 -22.53
CA TYR A 327 16.08 23.70 -21.59
C TYR A 327 17.24 23.37 -20.64
N LEU A 328 18.01 24.41 -20.29
CA LEU A 328 19.00 24.29 -19.23
C LEU A 328 18.30 24.64 -17.92
N GLU A 329 18.01 23.65 -17.10
CA GLU A 329 17.21 23.76 -15.88
C GLU A 329 17.99 23.33 -14.63
N GLY A 330 19.05 22.54 -14.81
CA GLY A 330 19.76 21.92 -13.70
C GLY A 330 18.92 20.84 -13.02
N PRO A 331 19.34 20.35 -11.84
CA PRO A 331 18.67 19.22 -11.21
C PRO A 331 17.28 19.56 -10.69
N GLU A 332 16.31 18.69 -11.00
CA GLU A 332 14.92 18.87 -10.60
C GLU A 332 14.35 17.61 -9.93
N THR A 333 13.24 17.77 -9.19
CA THR A 333 12.67 16.67 -8.39
C THR A 333 11.17 16.52 -8.50
N PHE A 334 10.71 15.26 -8.46
CA PHE A 334 9.32 14.88 -8.23
C PHE A 334 9.27 13.68 -7.27
N THR A 335 8.07 13.25 -6.86
CA THR A 335 7.90 12.14 -5.92
C THR A 335 7.07 11.00 -6.49
N VAL A 336 7.29 9.79 -5.98
CA VAL A 336 6.40 8.63 -6.16
C VAL A 336 5.90 8.20 -4.79
N ASN A 337 4.59 8.05 -4.65
CA ASN A 337 3.92 7.80 -3.37
C ASN A 337 3.19 6.46 -3.40
N LEU A 338 3.35 5.64 -2.36
CA LEU A 338 2.58 4.42 -2.15
C LEU A 338 1.32 4.69 -1.32
N SER A 339 0.21 4.04 -1.68
CA SER A 339 -1.07 4.14 -0.99
C SER A 339 -1.88 2.85 -1.09
N ASN A 340 -2.99 2.76 -0.34
CA ASN A 340 -3.98 1.67 -0.45
C ASN A 340 -3.37 0.25 -0.38
N ALA A 341 -2.44 0.01 0.54
CA ALA A 341 -1.87 -1.32 0.73
C ALA A 341 -2.92 -2.31 1.25
N VAL A 342 -2.96 -3.51 0.64
CA VAL A 342 -3.86 -4.61 1.00
C VAL A 342 -3.03 -5.88 1.19
N GLY A 343 -3.28 -6.63 2.27
CA GLY A 343 -2.49 -7.82 2.63
C GLY A 343 -1.11 -7.50 3.25
N ALA A 344 -0.81 -6.22 3.46
CA ALA A 344 0.37 -5.68 4.12
C ALA A 344 0.07 -4.24 4.60
N SER A 345 0.92 -3.69 5.46
CA SER A 345 0.94 -2.26 5.78
C SER A 345 1.98 -1.50 4.95
N LEU A 346 1.88 -0.18 4.87
CA LEU A 346 2.96 0.62 4.26
C LEU A 346 4.18 0.62 5.20
N GLY A 347 5.36 0.30 4.65
CA GLY A 347 6.64 0.41 5.35
C GLY A 347 7.28 1.78 5.17
N THR A 348 8.56 1.90 5.50
CA THR A 348 9.34 3.14 5.35
C THR A 348 10.60 2.85 4.53
N PRO A 349 10.81 3.51 3.37
CA PRO A 349 10.05 4.66 2.84
C PRO A 349 8.79 4.27 2.03
N SER A 350 7.67 4.96 2.29
CA SER A 350 6.43 4.88 1.48
C SER A 350 6.34 5.97 0.40
N MET A 351 7.27 6.92 0.40
CA MET A 351 7.48 7.96 -0.61
C MET A 351 8.94 7.89 -1.06
N ALA A 352 9.17 7.94 -2.36
CA ALA A 352 10.50 8.05 -2.94
C ALA A 352 10.63 9.35 -3.73
N THR A 353 11.75 10.04 -3.57
CA THR A 353 12.10 11.22 -4.36
C THR A 353 12.87 10.78 -5.60
N ILE A 354 12.45 11.25 -6.77
CA ILE A 354 13.21 11.11 -8.01
C ILE A 354 13.96 12.42 -8.24
N THR A 355 15.25 12.32 -8.57
CA THR A 355 16.06 13.47 -8.94
C THR A 355 16.51 13.31 -10.38
N ILE A 356 16.00 14.18 -11.25
CA ILE A 356 16.40 14.25 -12.65
C ILE A 356 17.63 15.15 -12.72
N THR A 357 18.72 14.62 -13.29
CA THR A 357 19.94 15.39 -13.56
C THR A 357 19.95 15.77 -15.02
N ASP A 358 19.78 17.07 -15.26
CA ASP A 358 19.85 17.72 -16.56
C ASP A 358 21.18 17.39 -17.28
N ASN A 359 21.08 17.01 -18.56
CA ASN A 359 22.21 16.70 -19.46
C ASN A 359 22.58 17.86 -20.39
N ASP A 360 21.85 18.97 -20.37
CA ASP A 360 22.11 20.14 -21.18
C ASP A 360 23.15 21.06 -20.56
N VAL A 361 23.90 21.72 -21.44
CA VAL A 361 24.93 22.71 -21.07
C VAL A 361 24.51 24.14 -21.41
N ALA A 362 23.46 24.28 -22.22
CA ALA A 362 22.81 25.52 -22.62
C ALA A 362 21.49 25.19 -23.32
N THR A 363 20.51 26.09 -23.23
CA THR A 363 19.24 25.95 -23.95
C THR A 363 19.46 25.75 -25.45
N GLY A 364 18.92 24.66 -26.00
CA GLY A 364 19.18 24.15 -27.34
C GLY A 364 18.02 24.30 -28.32
N PRO A 365 18.15 23.73 -29.54
CA PRO A 365 17.06 23.63 -30.49
C PRO A 365 15.98 22.67 -29.97
N ASN A 366 14.74 22.88 -30.38
CA ASN A 366 13.61 22.07 -29.92
C ASN A 366 13.68 20.63 -30.46
N PRO A 367 13.84 19.60 -29.60
CA PRO A 367 14.01 18.21 -30.02
C PRO A 367 12.75 17.65 -30.69
N ILE A 368 11.57 18.28 -30.50
CA ILE A 368 10.33 17.92 -31.19
C ILE A 368 10.43 17.97 -32.71
N ASP A 369 11.39 18.72 -33.25
CA ASP A 369 11.64 18.80 -34.69
C ASP A 369 12.33 17.54 -35.24
N THR A 370 12.96 16.74 -34.36
CA THR A 370 13.55 15.45 -34.71
C THR A 370 12.46 14.38 -34.85
N PRO A 371 12.38 13.64 -35.97
CA PRO A 371 11.32 12.64 -36.19
C PRO A 371 11.23 11.53 -35.13
N SER A 372 12.36 11.01 -34.66
CA SER A 372 12.36 9.95 -33.64
C SER A 372 11.87 10.44 -32.28
N PHE A 373 12.29 11.64 -31.86
CA PHE A 373 11.79 12.28 -30.65
C PHE A 373 10.28 12.53 -30.77
N PHE A 374 9.84 13.17 -31.87
CA PHE A 374 8.42 13.41 -32.14
C PHE A 374 7.58 12.14 -31.99
N VAL A 375 8.01 11.03 -32.59
CA VAL A 375 7.32 9.74 -32.48
C VAL A 375 7.32 9.24 -31.04
N ARG A 376 8.46 9.27 -30.33
CA ARG A 376 8.53 8.85 -28.94
C ARG A 376 7.53 9.61 -28.06
N VAL A 377 7.45 10.94 -28.17
CA VAL A 377 6.52 11.69 -27.33
C VAL A 377 5.07 11.34 -27.62
N HIS A 378 4.71 10.97 -28.86
CA HIS A 378 3.36 10.50 -29.14
C HIS A 378 3.04 9.14 -28.48
N TYR A 379 4.03 8.25 -28.36
CA TYR A 379 3.87 7.03 -27.58
C TYR A 379 3.65 7.34 -26.09
N LEU A 380 4.36 8.32 -25.54
CA LEU A 380 4.19 8.77 -24.15
C LEU A 380 2.83 9.44 -23.93
N ASP A 381 2.54 10.50 -24.69
CA ASP A 381 1.36 11.36 -24.54
C ASP A 381 0.04 10.60 -24.76
N PHE A 382 -0.01 9.68 -25.73
CA PHE A 382 -1.23 8.98 -26.12
C PHE A 382 -1.33 7.55 -25.59
N LEU A 383 -0.21 6.82 -25.49
CA LEU A 383 -0.22 5.39 -25.14
C LEU A 383 0.41 5.11 -23.77
N ASN A 384 0.98 6.12 -23.10
CA ASN A 384 1.60 6.01 -21.78
C ASN A 384 2.64 4.88 -21.70
N ARG A 385 3.43 4.69 -22.76
CA ARG A 385 4.50 3.68 -22.81
C ARG A 385 5.65 4.13 -23.71
N GLU A 386 6.82 3.55 -23.52
CA GLU A 386 7.88 3.65 -24.53
C GLU A 386 7.50 2.90 -25.81
N PRO A 387 7.93 3.38 -26.99
CA PRO A 387 7.81 2.62 -28.21
C PRO A 387 8.62 1.33 -28.13
N ASP A 388 8.06 0.27 -28.70
CA ASP A 388 8.89 -0.84 -29.16
C ASP A 388 9.76 -0.38 -30.35
N GLN A 389 10.93 -0.99 -30.52
CA GLN A 389 11.90 -0.55 -31.53
C GLN A 389 11.29 -0.56 -32.95
N SER A 390 10.53 -1.60 -33.28
CA SER A 390 9.86 -1.74 -34.58
C SER A 390 8.86 -0.61 -34.86
N GLY A 391 8.07 -0.23 -33.86
CA GLY A 391 7.10 0.85 -33.94
C GLY A 391 7.78 2.20 -34.07
N LEU A 392 8.82 2.45 -33.28
CA LEU A 392 9.64 3.67 -33.40
C LEU A 392 10.20 3.81 -34.82
N ASP A 393 10.81 2.75 -35.35
CA ASP A 393 11.40 2.74 -36.68
C ASP A 393 10.33 2.97 -37.75
N PHE A 394 9.20 2.26 -37.67
CA PHE A 394 8.12 2.37 -38.64
C PHE A 394 7.57 3.80 -38.74
N TRP A 395 7.20 4.40 -37.61
CA TRP A 395 6.61 5.74 -37.59
C TRP A 395 7.64 6.84 -37.91
N THR A 396 8.88 6.67 -37.46
CA THR A 396 9.98 7.58 -37.82
C THR A 396 10.21 7.58 -39.33
N ASN A 397 10.20 6.38 -39.94
CA ASN A 397 10.37 6.20 -41.38
C ASN A 397 9.23 6.82 -42.22
N GLN A 398 8.02 6.93 -41.67
CA GLN A 398 6.94 7.66 -42.34
C GLN A 398 7.29 9.13 -42.57
N ILE A 399 8.06 9.75 -41.67
CA ILE A 399 8.46 11.15 -41.75
C ILE A 399 9.77 11.30 -42.54
N THR A 400 10.78 10.49 -42.23
CA THR A 400 12.12 10.60 -42.85
C THR A 400 12.11 10.24 -44.33
N SER A 401 11.14 9.43 -44.80
CA SER A 401 10.96 9.12 -46.23
C SER A 401 10.70 10.35 -47.11
N CYS A 402 10.33 11.50 -46.54
CA CYS A 402 10.18 12.77 -47.25
C CYS A 402 11.50 13.46 -47.59
N GLY A 403 12.64 13.01 -47.06
CA GLY A 403 13.93 13.70 -47.23
C GLY A 403 13.88 15.14 -46.70
N SER A 404 14.11 16.13 -47.57
CA SER A 404 14.07 17.56 -47.22
C SER A 404 12.79 18.29 -47.62
N ASP A 405 11.79 17.59 -48.19
CA ASP A 405 10.53 18.20 -48.62
C ASP A 405 9.68 18.59 -47.40
N GLN A 406 9.62 19.90 -47.11
CA GLN A 406 8.92 20.44 -45.96
C GLN A 406 7.40 20.24 -46.02
N ALA A 407 6.78 20.27 -47.20
CA ALA A 407 5.35 20.04 -47.33
C ALA A 407 5.01 18.57 -47.03
N CYS A 408 5.84 17.65 -47.54
CA CYS A 408 5.74 16.23 -47.22
C CYS A 408 5.95 15.97 -45.72
N ILE A 409 7.00 16.54 -45.11
CA ILE A 409 7.29 16.36 -43.67
C ILE A 409 6.13 16.85 -42.82
N GLN A 410 5.59 18.04 -43.09
CA GLN A 410 4.46 18.60 -42.34
C GLN A 410 3.23 17.68 -42.44
N LEU A 411 2.88 17.22 -43.65
CA LEU A 411 1.75 16.31 -43.84
C LEU A 411 1.97 14.97 -43.14
N ARG A 412 3.19 14.42 -43.20
CA ARG A 412 3.53 13.17 -42.50
C ARG A 412 3.47 13.32 -41.00
N ARG A 413 3.96 14.41 -40.42
CA ARG A 413 3.83 14.68 -38.97
C ARG A 413 2.36 14.74 -38.55
N ILE A 414 1.52 15.44 -39.31
CA ILE A 414 0.06 15.50 -39.07
C ILE A 414 -0.57 14.09 -39.09
N ASN A 415 -0.25 13.28 -40.12
CA ASN A 415 -0.84 11.95 -40.27
C ASN A 415 -0.31 10.94 -39.24
N VAL A 416 0.99 10.96 -38.95
CA VAL A 416 1.60 10.11 -37.90
C VAL A 416 0.99 10.44 -36.55
N SER A 417 0.87 11.73 -36.23
CA SER A 417 0.28 12.21 -34.99
C SER A 417 -1.18 11.76 -34.83
N ALA A 418 -2.02 11.97 -35.85
CA ALA A 418 -3.40 11.48 -35.85
C ALA A 418 -3.51 9.95 -35.76
N ALA A 419 -2.54 9.22 -36.30
CA ALA A 419 -2.55 7.76 -36.29
C ALA A 419 -2.47 7.16 -34.88
N PHE A 420 -1.90 7.85 -33.89
CA PHE A 420 -1.89 7.38 -32.50
C PHE A 420 -3.29 7.31 -31.92
N TYR A 421 -4.11 8.35 -32.10
CA TYR A 421 -5.52 8.33 -31.69
C TYR A 421 -6.33 7.28 -32.47
N LEU A 422 -6.06 7.13 -33.77
CA LEU A 422 -6.74 6.17 -34.64
C LEU A 422 -6.29 4.72 -34.42
N SER A 423 -5.19 4.50 -33.71
CA SER A 423 -4.61 3.19 -33.52
C SER A 423 -5.56 2.27 -32.74
N ILE A 424 -5.49 0.97 -33.04
CA ILE A 424 -6.25 -0.04 -32.29
C ILE A 424 -5.96 0.09 -30.79
N GLU A 425 -4.70 0.33 -30.42
CA GLU A 425 -4.29 0.46 -29.02
C GLU A 425 -5.06 1.59 -28.33
N PHE A 426 -5.04 2.80 -28.88
CA PHE A 426 -5.74 3.94 -28.30
C PHE A 426 -7.27 3.77 -28.33
N GLN A 427 -7.81 3.27 -29.44
CA GLN A 427 -9.26 3.05 -29.61
C GLN A 427 -9.82 2.07 -28.58
N GLN A 428 -9.01 1.11 -28.12
CA GLN A 428 -9.39 0.08 -27.16
C GLN A 428 -8.92 0.37 -25.72
N THR A 429 -8.15 1.44 -25.51
CA THR A 429 -7.67 1.90 -24.19
C THR A 429 -8.27 3.27 -23.88
N GLY A 430 -7.58 4.38 -24.18
CA GLY A 430 -8.00 5.74 -23.82
C GLY A 430 -9.38 6.11 -24.37
N TYR A 431 -9.67 5.81 -25.63
CA TYR A 431 -10.99 6.13 -26.19
C TYR A 431 -12.11 5.25 -25.62
N LEU A 432 -11.79 4.04 -25.17
CA LEU A 432 -12.76 3.21 -24.44
C LEU A 432 -13.02 3.78 -23.04
N VAL A 433 -11.99 4.28 -22.34
CA VAL A 433 -12.14 4.96 -21.05
C VAL A 433 -13.09 6.14 -21.16
N GLU A 434 -12.88 7.05 -22.13
CA GLU A 434 -13.76 8.21 -22.35
C GLU A 434 -15.23 7.78 -22.50
N ARG A 435 -15.49 6.78 -23.35
CA ARG A 435 -16.84 6.23 -23.57
C ARG A 435 -17.42 5.57 -22.33
N ILE A 436 -16.61 4.89 -21.52
CA ILE A 436 -17.05 4.28 -20.25
C ILE A 436 -17.50 5.36 -19.26
N TYR A 437 -16.76 6.47 -19.15
CA TYR A 437 -17.19 7.59 -18.31
C TYR A 437 -18.50 8.19 -18.81
N LYS A 438 -18.62 8.42 -20.12
CA LYS A 438 -19.84 8.97 -20.70
C LYS A 438 -21.04 8.05 -20.58
N SER A 439 -20.94 6.74 -20.85
CA SER A 439 -22.06 5.81 -20.65
C SER A 439 -22.45 5.67 -19.16
N SER A 440 -21.50 5.87 -18.25
CA SER A 440 -21.77 5.80 -16.80
C SER A 440 -22.44 7.05 -16.23
N PHE A 441 -22.07 8.23 -16.72
CA PHE A 441 -22.41 9.49 -16.05
C PHE A 441 -23.04 10.55 -16.97
N GLY A 442 -23.09 10.32 -18.28
CA GLY A 442 -23.49 11.29 -19.27
C GLY A 442 -22.41 12.34 -19.52
N ASP A 443 -22.84 13.51 -19.99
CA ASP A 443 -21.97 14.66 -20.22
C ASP A 443 -21.91 15.56 -18.97
N ALA A 444 -20.79 16.28 -18.81
CA ALA A 444 -20.73 17.44 -17.92
C ALA A 444 -21.26 18.70 -18.63
N SER A 445 -21.50 19.76 -17.84
CA SER A 445 -21.81 21.09 -18.36
C SER A 445 -20.60 22.01 -18.16
N GLY A 446 -20.24 22.75 -19.20
CA GLY A 446 -19.19 23.77 -19.19
C GLY A 446 -19.71 25.09 -19.76
N SER A 447 -19.11 26.22 -19.37
CA SER A 447 -19.43 27.50 -20.03
C SER A 447 -18.62 27.65 -21.31
N SER A 448 -19.20 28.30 -22.31
CA SER A 448 -18.51 28.78 -23.50
C SER A 448 -18.97 30.20 -23.80
N THR A 449 -18.09 31.01 -24.39
CA THR A 449 -18.38 32.37 -24.86
C THR A 449 -18.50 32.48 -26.37
N LEU A 450 -18.33 31.37 -27.09
CA LEU A 450 -18.56 31.31 -28.54
C LEU A 450 -20.06 31.45 -28.81
N GLY A 451 -20.50 32.53 -29.46
CA GLY A 451 -21.90 32.67 -29.87
C GLY A 451 -22.14 32.18 -31.30
N GLU A 452 -23.42 32.12 -31.68
CA GLU A 452 -23.85 31.74 -33.02
C GLU A 452 -23.19 32.63 -34.09
N ARG A 453 -22.66 32.02 -35.16
CA ARG A 453 -21.98 32.72 -36.28
C ARG A 453 -20.82 33.64 -35.85
N GLY A 454 -20.13 33.34 -34.75
CA GLY A 454 -18.92 34.05 -34.35
C GLY A 454 -19.14 35.38 -33.61
N ALA A 455 -20.37 35.67 -33.16
CA ALA A 455 -20.62 36.74 -32.18
C ALA A 455 -20.29 36.24 -30.76
N PRO A 456 -19.91 37.08 -29.79
CA PRO A 456 -19.77 36.66 -28.39
C PRO A 456 -21.15 36.32 -27.78
N GLY A 457 -21.27 35.17 -27.13
CA GLY A 457 -22.50 34.75 -26.46
C GLY A 457 -22.24 33.67 -25.43
N GLN A 458 -22.42 34.00 -24.15
CA GLN A 458 -22.23 33.04 -23.06
C GLN A 458 -23.36 32.00 -23.08
N HIS A 459 -23.02 30.72 -23.15
CA HIS A 459 -23.98 29.61 -23.07
C HIS A 459 -23.38 28.39 -22.37
N GLN A 460 -24.24 27.42 -22.02
CA GLN A 460 -23.81 26.14 -21.46
C GLN A 460 -23.61 25.11 -22.56
N LEU A 461 -22.45 24.46 -22.55
CA LEU A 461 -22.01 23.45 -23.49
C LEU A 461 -21.97 22.09 -22.79
N SER A 462 -22.52 21.07 -23.44
CA SER A 462 -22.28 19.68 -23.05
C SER A 462 -20.84 19.29 -23.41
N VAL A 463 -20.07 18.82 -22.43
CA VAL A 463 -18.66 18.44 -22.59
C VAL A 463 -18.39 17.06 -22.00
N PRO A 464 -17.36 16.34 -22.47
CA PRO A 464 -16.95 15.07 -21.86
C PRO A 464 -16.75 15.21 -20.36
N ILE A 465 -17.23 14.21 -19.60
CA ILE A 465 -17.21 14.26 -18.13
C ILE A 465 -15.87 13.84 -17.52
N VAL A 466 -15.09 13.01 -18.23
CA VAL A 466 -13.79 12.53 -17.77
C VAL A 466 -12.77 13.69 -17.66
N ARG A 467 -11.90 13.65 -16.66
CA ARG A 467 -10.80 14.60 -16.45
C ARG A 467 -9.45 13.92 -16.61
N LEU A 468 -8.40 14.69 -16.91
CA LEU A 468 -7.10 14.15 -17.29
C LEU A 468 -6.57 13.09 -16.32
N ASN A 469 -6.58 13.37 -15.01
CA ASN A 469 -6.05 12.43 -14.02
C ASN A 469 -6.88 11.14 -13.91
N GLU A 470 -8.20 11.23 -14.08
CA GLU A 470 -9.08 10.05 -14.15
C GLU A 470 -8.80 9.25 -15.43
N PHE A 471 -8.64 9.95 -16.55
CA PHE A 471 -8.31 9.36 -17.85
C PHE A 471 -6.98 8.62 -17.83
N LEU A 472 -5.92 9.24 -17.29
CA LEU A 472 -4.59 8.63 -17.22
C LEU A 472 -4.60 7.37 -16.34
N LEU A 473 -5.23 7.43 -15.17
CA LEU A 473 -5.37 6.29 -14.26
C LEU A 473 -5.97 5.08 -14.97
N ASP A 474 -7.12 5.29 -15.60
CA ASP A 474 -7.92 4.21 -16.17
C ASP A 474 -7.31 3.70 -17.49
N THR A 475 -6.71 4.60 -18.28
CA THR A 475 -6.01 4.23 -19.52
C THR A 475 -4.77 3.38 -19.23
N GLN A 476 -4.00 3.74 -18.20
CA GLN A 476 -2.84 2.95 -17.76
C GLN A 476 -3.24 1.55 -17.28
N GLN A 477 -4.38 1.42 -16.61
CA GLN A 477 -4.91 0.11 -16.19
C GLN A 477 -5.26 -0.78 -17.40
N ILE A 478 -5.97 -0.23 -18.41
CA ILE A 478 -6.33 -1.02 -19.60
C ILE A 478 -5.09 -1.34 -20.47
N GLY A 479 -4.18 -0.38 -20.62
CA GLY A 479 -2.98 -0.51 -21.47
C GLY A 479 -1.85 -1.35 -20.88
N GLN A 480 -1.96 -1.81 -19.62
CA GLN A 480 -0.87 -2.47 -18.92
C GLN A 480 -0.37 -3.73 -19.67
N GLY A 481 0.87 -3.68 -20.17
CA GLY A 481 1.49 -4.81 -20.88
C GLY A 481 0.94 -5.06 -22.29
N VAL A 482 0.11 -4.17 -22.82
CA VAL A 482 -0.44 -4.28 -24.17
C VAL A 482 0.56 -3.69 -25.17
N VAL A 483 0.96 -4.52 -26.14
CA VAL A 483 1.70 -4.08 -27.33
C VAL A 483 1.01 -4.70 -28.52
N VAL A 484 0.29 -3.88 -29.30
CA VAL A 484 -0.51 -4.38 -30.44
C VAL A 484 0.39 -5.11 -31.45
N ASN A 485 -0.08 -6.26 -31.94
CA ASN A 485 0.64 -7.21 -32.80
C ASN A 485 1.72 -8.06 -32.09
N ALA A 486 1.98 -7.87 -30.80
CA ALA A 486 2.82 -8.81 -30.04
C ALA A 486 2.04 -10.11 -29.74
N PRO A 487 2.66 -11.30 -29.72
CA PRO A 487 1.93 -12.55 -29.47
C PRO A 487 1.05 -12.51 -28.20
N GLY A 488 -0.26 -12.75 -28.35
CA GLY A 488 -1.22 -12.82 -27.24
C GLY A 488 -1.73 -11.48 -26.70
N TRP A 489 -1.41 -10.35 -27.35
CA TRP A 489 -1.79 -9.01 -26.90
C TRP A 489 -3.31 -8.83 -26.76
N GLU A 490 -4.12 -9.48 -27.61
CA GLU A 490 -5.58 -9.39 -27.56
C GLU A 490 -6.14 -9.94 -26.24
N MET A 491 -5.56 -11.04 -25.75
CA MET A 491 -5.97 -11.65 -24.49
C MET A 491 -5.55 -10.79 -23.29
N VAL A 492 -4.36 -10.19 -23.35
CA VAL A 492 -3.90 -9.24 -22.32
C VAL A 492 -4.86 -8.04 -22.25
N LEU A 493 -5.16 -7.44 -23.39
CA LEU A 493 -6.09 -6.31 -23.48
C LEU A 493 -7.49 -6.67 -22.97
N GLU A 494 -8.05 -7.81 -23.38
CA GLU A 494 -9.38 -8.24 -22.95
C GLU A 494 -9.42 -8.50 -21.43
N ASN A 495 -8.40 -9.15 -20.87
CA ASN A 495 -8.29 -9.35 -19.41
C ASN A 495 -8.21 -8.00 -18.67
N ASN A 496 -7.42 -7.05 -19.19
CA ASN A 496 -7.28 -5.74 -18.59
C ASN A 496 -8.61 -4.96 -18.61
N LYS A 497 -9.34 -4.99 -19.74
CA LYS A 497 -10.67 -4.39 -19.85
C LYS A 497 -11.65 -4.96 -18.84
N GLN A 498 -11.71 -6.30 -18.71
CA GLN A 498 -12.60 -6.96 -17.76
C GLN A 498 -12.26 -6.57 -16.31
N ALA A 499 -10.97 -6.59 -15.95
CA ALA A 499 -10.52 -6.19 -14.62
C ALA A 499 -10.85 -4.72 -14.33
N PHE A 500 -10.56 -3.84 -15.28
CA PHE A 500 -10.87 -2.42 -15.19
C PHE A 500 -12.37 -2.18 -14.97
N THR A 501 -13.25 -2.72 -15.81
CA THR A 501 -14.69 -2.45 -15.69
C THR A 501 -15.29 -3.10 -14.46
N LEU A 502 -14.76 -4.24 -14.00
CA LEU A 502 -15.15 -4.85 -12.72
C LEU A 502 -14.83 -3.93 -11.54
N ASP A 503 -13.63 -3.35 -11.51
CA ASP A 503 -13.24 -2.38 -10.49
C ASP A 503 -14.06 -1.08 -10.61
N PHE A 504 -14.26 -0.59 -11.84
CA PHE A 504 -14.96 0.67 -12.13
C PHE A 504 -16.40 0.67 -11.62
N VAL A 505 -17.17 -0.41 -11.86
CA VAL A 505 -18.58 -0.49 -11.45
C VAL A 505 -18.79 -0.61 -9.95
N GLN A 506 -17.72 -0.81 -9.18
CA GLN A 506 -17.72 -0.86 -7.72
C GLN A 506 -17.39 0.51 -7.09
N ARG A 507 -16.87 1.47 -7.87
CA ARG A 507 -16.53 2.81 -7.38
C ARG A 507 -17.76 3.49 -6.80
N SER A 508 -17.58 4.21 -5.70
CA SER A 508 -18.66 4.95 -5.02
C SER A 508 -19.39 5.92 -5.95
N ARG A 509 -18.66 6.61 -6.84
CA ARG A 509 -19.24 7.49 -7.87
C ARG A 509 -20.19 6.73 -8.81
N PHE A 510 -19.81 5.52 -9.24
CA PHE A 510 -20.63 4.68 -10.11
C PHE A 510 -21.87 4.13 -9.39
N THR A 511 -21.69 3.57 -8.19
CA THR A 511 -22.81 2.99 -7.43
C THR A 511 -23.78 4.04 -6.90
N THR A 512 -23.33 5.28 -6.72
CA THR A 512 -24.20 6.43 -6.41
C THR A 512 -25.00 6.87 -7.63
N ALA A 513 -24.36 7.01 -8.80
CA ALA A 513 -25.03 7.41 -10.04
C ALA A 513 -26.02 6.35 -10.55
N LEU A 514 -25.69 5.08 -10.36
CA LEU A 514 -26.46 3.92 -10.82
C LEU A 514 -26.67 2.95 -9.64
N PRO A 515 -27.66 3.16 -8.75
CA PRO A 515 -27.87 2.31 -7.58
C PRO A 515 -28.11 0.83 -7.92
N THR A 516 -27.66 -0.08 -7.07
CA THR A 516 -27.88 -1.54 -7.24
C THR A 516 -29.35 -1.95 -7.14
N SER A 517 -30.21 -1.07 -6.63
CA SER A 517 -31.67 -1.25 -6.56
C SER A 517 -32.37 -1.09 -7.91
N LEU A 518 -31.69 -0.59 -8.95
CA LEU A 518 -32.25 -0.51 -10.30
C LEU A 518 -32.51 -1.91 -10.85
N THR A 519 -33.64 -2.06 -11.56
CA THR A 519 -33.87 -3.25 -12.41
C THR A 519 -32.86 -3.28 -13.57
N PRO A 520 -32.54 -4.46 -14.14
CA PRO A 520 -31.66 -4.56 -15.31
C PRO A 520 -32.08 -3.64 -16.47
N THR A 521 -33.39 -3.58 -16.76
CA THR A 521 -33.95 -2.69 -17.79
C THR A 521 -33.69 -1.21 -17.50
N GLN A 522 -33.91 -0.76 -16.26
CA GLN A 522 -33.67 0.64 -15.90
C GLN A 522 -32.18 0.99 -15.99
N PHE A 523 -31.31 0.10 -15.52
CA PHE A 523 -29.86 0.29 -15.58
C PHE A 523 -29.36 0.40 -17.03
N VAL A 524 -29.70 -0.56 -17.90
CA VAL A 524 -29.27 -0.54 -19.31
C VAL A 524 -29.85 0.66 -20.05
N ASN A 525 -31.13 1.00 -19.82
CA ASN A 525 -31.72 2.20 -20.42
C ASN A 525 -30.99 3.47 -19.97
N GLN A 526 -30.60 3.57 -18.69
CA GLN A 526 -29.86 4.72 -18.18
C GLN A 526 -28.46 4.80 -18.80
N LEU A 527 -27.76 3.68 -18.99
CA LEU A 527 -26.46 3.67 -19.67
C LEU A 527 -26.54 4.18 -21.11
N PHE A 528 -27.54 3.73 -21.88
CA PHE A 528 -27.75 4.24 -23.25
C PHE A 528 -28.21 5.70 -23.28
N LEU A 529 -29.03 6.11 -22.31
CA LEU A 529 -29.44 7.51 -22.15
C LEU A 529 -28.22 8.41 -21.89
N ASN A 530 -27.32 8.00 -21.00
CA ASN A 530 -26.07 8.69 -20.70
C ASN A 530 -25.13 8.71 -21.92
N ALA A 531 -25.03 7.60 -22.65
CA ALA A 531 -24.26 7.53 -23.89
C ALA A 531 -24.81 8.46 -25.00
N GLY A 532 -26.07 8.91 -24.88
CA GLY A 532 -26.71 9.79 -25.86
C GLY A 532 -27.07 9.08 -27.17
N VAL A 533 -27.17 7.75 -27.15
CA VAL A 533 -27.43 6.95 -28.36
C VAL A 533 -28.72 6.14 -28.24
N THR A 534 -29.41 5.97 -29.37
CA THR A 534 -30.53 5.03 -29.46
C THR A 534 -30.00 3.67 -29.95
N PRO A 535 -29.93 2.63 -29.10
CA PRO A 535 -29.43 1.32 -29.50
C PRO A 535 -30.41 0.58 -30.41
N SER A 536 -29.90 -0.42 -31.14
CA SER A 536 -30.75 -1.42 -31.76
C SER A 536 -31.48 -2.26 -30.69
N ALA A 537 -32.62 -2.86 -31.05
CA ALA A 537 -33.35 -3.73 -30.13
C ALA A 537 -32.51 -4.95 -29.68
N SER A 538 -31.63 -5.46 -30.55
CA SER A 538 -30.71 -6.55 -30.23
C SER A 538 -29.63 -6.14 -29.23
N ASP A 539 -28.97 -5.01 -29.44
CA ASP A 539 -27.89 -4.55 -28.54
C ASP A 539 -28.44 -4.25 -27.15
N ARG A 540 -29.60 -3.59 -27.11
CA ARG A 540 -30.30 -3.32 -25.85
C ARG A 540 -30.67 -4.62 -25.13
N GLN A 541 -31.16 -5.63 -25.84
CA GLN A 541 -31.53 -6.89 -25.23
C GLN A 541 -30.31 -7.69 -24.77
N ALA A 542 -29.20 -7.65 -25.50
CA ALA A 542 -27.95 -8.30 -25.10
C ALA A 542 -27.45 -7.77 -23.74
N ALA A 543 -27.36 -6.44 -23.60
CA ALA A 543 -26.94 -5.82 -22.33
C ALA A 543 -27.89 -6.11 -21.16
N ILE A 544 -29.19 -6.29 -21.41
CA ILE A 544 -30.16 -6.71 -20.38
C ILE A 544 -29.94 -8.19 -20.00
N ASN A 545 -29.65 -9.04 -20.98
CA ASN A 545 -29.45 -10.48 -20.78
C ASN A 545 -28.21 -10.79 -19.93
N GLU A 546 -27.27 -9.86 -19.79
CA GLU A 546 -26.12 -9.99 -18.89
C GLU A 546 -26.51 -10.26 -17.43
N PHE A 547 -27.73 -9.86 -17.03
CA PHE A 547 -28.29 -10.06 -15.69
C PHE A 547 -29.14 -11.33 -15.55
N GLY A 548 -29.37 -12.09 -16.63
CA GLY A 548 -30.20 -13.30 -16.61
C GLY A 548 -31.59 -13.06 -16.04
N SER A 549 -31.96 -13.81 -15.00
CA SER A 549 -33.25 -13.68 -14.30
C SER A 549 -33.23 -12.75 -13.08
N ALA A 550 -32.14 -11.99 -12.87
CA ALA A 550 -32.02 -11.09 -11.73
C ALA A 550 -33.07 -9.96 -11.78
N THR A 551 -33.60 -9.59 -10.62
CA THR A 551 -34.61 -8.53 -10.49
C THR A 551 -34.00 -7.15 -10.21
N ASN A 552 -32.71 -7.11 -9.86
CA ASN A 552 -31.95 -5.90 -9.58
C ASN A 552 -30.53 -6.00 -10.18
N THR A 553 -29.69 -5.00 -9.93
CA THR A 553 -28.35 -4.88 -10.51
C THR A 553 -27.28 -4.97 -9.45
N SER A 554 -27.45 -5.85 -8.44
CA SER A 554 -26.44 -6.12 -7.41
C SER A 554 -25.29 -7.02 -7.88
N ASP A 555 -25.48 -7.78 -8.97
CA ASP A 555 -24.41 -8.57 -9.59
C ASP A 555 -23.37 -7.65 -10.26
N VAL A 556 -22.21 -7.53 -9.62
CA VAL A 556 -21.09 -6.70 -10.07
C VAL A 556 -20.56 -7.12 -11.44
N ALA A 557 -20.49 -8.43 -11.70
CA ALA A 557 -19.96 -8.95 -12.95
C ALA A 557 -20.93 -8.66 -14.11
N ALA A 558 -22.25 -8.81 -13.88
CA ALA A 558 -23.26 -8.44 -14.86
C ALA A 558 -23.26 -6.94 -15.18
N ARG A 559 -23.12 -6.06 -14.18
CA ARG A 559 -22.96 -4.60 -14.39
C ARG A 559 -21.76 -4.28 -15.26
N SER A 560 -20.62 -4.92 -14.98
CA SER A 560 -19.37 -4.73 -15.72
C SER A 560 -19.53 -5.09 -17.20
N ARG A 561 -20.13 -6.25 -17.50
CA ARG A 561 -20.40 -6.68 -18.89
C ARG A 561 -21.41 -5.79 -19.61
N ALA A 562 -22.53 -5.46 -18.96
CA ALA A 562 -23.53 -4.56 -19.54
C ALA A 562 -23.00 -3.15 -19.80
N LEU A 563 -22.12 -2.62 -18.93
CA LEU A 563 -21.44 -1.35 -19.17
C LEU A 563 -20.55 -1.41 -20.41
N ARG A 564 -19.84 -2.53 -20.60
CA ARG A 564 -19.03 -2.75 -21.80
C ARG A 564 -19.86 -2.88 -23.07
N ASP A 565 -20.96 -3.60 -23.04
CA ASP A 565 -21.86 -3.72 -24.21
C ASP A 565 -22.32 -2.35 -24.72
N VAL A 566 -22.58 -1.41 -23.79
CA VAL A 566 -22.96 -0.03 -24.12
C VAL A 566 -21.75 0.77 -24.59
N ALA A 567 -20.65 0.77 -23.84
CA ALA A 567 -19.47 1.58 -24.14
C ALA A 567 -18.79 1.16 -25.45
N GLU A 568 -18.76 -0.14 -25.75
CA GLU A 568 -18.16 -0.72 -26.96
C GLU A 568 -19.13 -0.75 -28.15
N ASN A 569 -20.37 -0.28 -27.99
CA ASN A 569 -21.34 -0.20 -29.07
C ASN A 569 -20.83 0.65 -30.25
N SER A 570 -20.95 0.13 -31.48
CA SER A 570 -20.37 0.75 -32.68
C SER A 570 -21.02 2.08 -33.06
N ILE A 571 -22.32 2.25 -32.80
CA ILE A 571 -23.03 3.52 -33.03
C ILE A 571 -22.49 4.56 -32.07
N PHE A 572 -22.36 4.22 -30.79
CA PHE A 572 -21.80 5.12 -29.78
C PHE A 572 -20.35 5.49 -30.09
N SER A 573 -19.52 4.49 -30.41
CA SER A 573 -18.13 4.72 -30.82
C SER A 573 -18.00 5.66 -32.02
N SER A 574 -18.95 5.62 -32.96
CA SER A 574 -18.90 6.48 -34.15
C SER A 574 -19.39 7.90 -33.84
N GLN A 575 -20.43 8.03 -33.01
CA GLN A 575 -21.04 9.32 -32.66
C GLN A 575 -20.17 10.16 -31.72
N GLU A 576 -19.48 9.53 -30.77
CA GLU A 576 -18.62 10.26 -29.81
C GLU A 576 -17.24 10.58 -30.39
N PHE A 577 -16.89 10.06 -31.56
CA PHE A 577 -15.54 10.10 -32.11
C PHE A 577 -14.95 11.52 -32.15
N ASN A 578 -15.68 12.49 -32.68
CA ASN A 578 -15.19 13.87 -32.82
C ASN A 578 -15.00 14.57 -31.46
N ARG A 579 -15.90 14.33 -30.49
CA ARG A 579 -15.80 14.90 -29.14
C ARG A 579 -14.59 14.33 -28.41
N GLY A 580 -14.44 13.00 -28.42
CA GLY A 580 -13.26 12.32 -27.90
C GLY A 580 -11.97 12.79 -28.58
N PHE A 581 -11.98 12.98 -29.91
CA PHE A 581 -10.78 13.37 -30.64
C PHE A 581 -10.32 14.78 -30.31
N VAL A 582 -11.25 15.73 -30.15
CA VAL A 582 -10.95 17.10 -29.69
C VAL A 582 -10.43 17.06 -28.25
N LEU A 583 -11.05 16.28 -27.36
CA LEU A 583 -10.59 16.14 -25.97
C LEU A 583 -9.13 15.65 -25.91
N MET A 584 -8.76 14.70 -26.77
CA MET A 584 -7.38 14.18 -26.81
C MET A 584 -6.36 15.15 -27.34
N GLN A 585 -6.77 16.26 -27.98
CA GLN A 585 -5.83 17.31 -28.30
C GLN A 585 -5.35 18.02 -27.01
N TYR A 586 -6.22 18.15 -26.00
CA TYR A 586 -5.88 18.74 -24.71
C TYR A 586 -5.17 17.73 -23.79
N PHE A 587 -5.66 16.49 -23.72
CA PHE A 587 -5.05 15.47 -22.86
C PHE A 587 -3.71 14.95 -23.39
N GLY A 588 -3.64 14.68 -24.69
CA GLY A 588 -2.42 14.17 -25.34
C GLY A 588 -1.34 15.24 -25.42
N TYR A 589 -1.59 16.31 -26.19
CA TYR A 589 -0.55 17.32 -26.44
C TYR A 589 -0.36 18.28 -25.28
N LEU A 590 -1.43 18.87 -24.76
CA LEU A 590 -1.32 19.98 -23.80
C LEU A 590 -1.21 19.51 -22.34
N ARG A 591 -1.45 18.21 -22.08
CA ARG A 591 -1.42 17.59 -20.75
C ARG A 591 -2.28 18.36 -19.72
N ARG A 592 -3.46 18.85 -20.14
CA ARG A 592 -4.42 19.55 -19.24
C ARG A 592 -5.87 19.34 -19.66
N ASN A 593 -6.82 19.67 -18.79
CA ASN A 593 -8.23 19.75 -19.16
C ASN A 593 -8.50 20.96 -20.08
N PRO A 594 -9.51 20.92 -20.94
CA PRO A 594 -9.79 22.02 -21.87
C PRO A 594 -10.11 23.37 -21.22
N ASN A 595 -10.45 23.38 -19.92
CA ASN A 595 -10.82 24.55 -19.14
C ASN A 595 -9.83 24.84 -17.99
N ASP A 596 -8.69 24.15 -17.96
CA ASP A 596 -7.59 24.48 -17.03
C ASP A 596 -6.94 25.82 -17.44
N PRO A 597 -6.16 26.46 -16.55
CA PRO A 597 -5.40 27.68 -16.86
C PRO A 597 -4.68 27.63 -18.21
N GLN A 598 -4.38 28.79 -18.81
CA GLN A 598 -4.23 29.03 -20.26
C GLN A 598 -5.57 29.25 -20.99
N ASP A 599 -6.64 28.57 -20.55
CA ASP A 599 -8.03 28.88 -20.88
C ASP A 599 -8.83 29.25 -19.61
N THR A 600 -10.02 29.83 -19.76
CA THR A 600 -10.92 30.15 -18.63
C THR A 600 -12.25 29.41 -18.68
N ASP A 601 -12.55 28.75 -19.80
CA ASP A 601 -13.81 28.06 -20.08
C ASP A 601 -13.62 27.03 -21.21
N TYR A 602 -14.71 26.51 -21.82
CA TYR A 602 -14.64 25.52 -22.90
C TYR A 602 -14.75 26.13 -24.31
N THR A 603 -14.54 27.44 -24.47
CA THR A 603 -14.64 28.12 -25.78
C THR A 603 -13.68 27.52 -26.82
N GLY A 604 -12.44 27.22 -26.42
CA GLY A 604 -11.45 26.57 -27.30
C GLY A 604 -11.88 25.16 -27.71
N TYR A 605 -12.42 24.37 -26.79
CA TYR A 605 -12.95 23.03 -27.08
C TYR A 605 -14.12 23.10 -28.08
N GLU A 606 -15.06 24.00 -27.85
CA GLU A 606 -16.21 24.18 -28.74
C GLU A 606 -15.80 24.62 -30.14
N PHE A 607 -14.86 25.55 -30.24
CA PHE A 607 -14.33 26.02 -31.52
C PHE A 607 -13.79 24.85 -32.36
N TRP A 608 -12.93 24.01 -31.77
CA TRP A 608 -12.35 22.87 -32.47
C TRP A 608 -13.37 21.80 -32.81
N LEU A 609 -14.33 21.54 -31.92
CA LEU A 609 -15.43 20.61 -32.19
C LEU A 609 -16.29 21.08 -33.38
N ASN A 610 -16.69 22.36 -33.39
CA ASN A 610 -17.46 22.95 -34.49
C ASN A 610 -16.67 22.92 -35.80
N LYS A 611 -15.37 23.23 -35.77
CA LYS A 611 -14.50 23.20 -36.95
C LYS A 611 -14.34 21.77 -37.48
N LEU A 612 -14.10 20.78 -36.62
CA LEU A 612 -13.96 19.39 -37.02
C LEU A 612 -15.26 18.84 -37.62
N ASN A 613 -16.41 19.18 -37.03
CA ASN A 613 -17.72 18.81 -37.54
C ASN A 613 -18.01 19.42 -38.91
N LEU A 614 -17.62 20.68 -39.15
CA LEU A 614 -17.76 21.35 -40.45
C LEU A 614 -17.06 20.59 -41.59
N PHE A 615 -15.95 19.92 -41.28
CA PHE A 615 -15.19 19.10 -42.23
C PHE A 615 -15.49 17.59 -42.10
N ASN A 616 -16.62 17.21 -41.52
CA ASN A 616 -17.05 15.82 -41.36
C ASN A 616 -16.00 14.91 -40.69
N GLY A 617 -15.29 15.42 -39.68
CA GLY A 617 -14.23 14.66 -38.99
C GLY A 617 -12.88 14.64 -39.71
N ASN A 618 -12.74 15.30 -40.87
CA ASN A 618 -11.47 15.39 -41.57
C ASN A 618 -10.52 16.36 -40.85
N PHE A 619 -9.63 15.80 -40.04
CA PHE A 619 -8.68 16.55 -39.21
C PHE A 619 -7.63 17.33 -40.00
N VAL A 620 -7.33 16.90 -41.23
CA VAL A 620 -6.41 17.60 -42.13
C VAL A 620 -7.08 18.86 -42.67
N ALA A 621 -8.31 18.73 -43.18
CA ALA A 621 -9.09 19.87 -43.69
C ALA A 621 -9.48 20.85 -42.57
N ALA A 622 -9.75 20.34 -41.36
CA ALA A 622 -9.97 21.17 -40.18
C ALA A 622 -8.67 21.81 -39.64
N GLU A 623 -7.49 21.41 -40.15
CA GLU A 623 -6.17 21.79 -39.66
C GLU A 623 -5.98 21.57 -38.14
N MET A 624 -6.75 20.66 -37.53
CA MET A 624 -6.82 20.55 -36.08
C MET A 624 -5.50 20.02 -35.51
N VAL A 625 -5.08 18.82 -35.91
CA VAL A 625 -3.83 18.21 -35.43
C VAL A 625 -2.64 19.12 -35.73
N LYS A 626 -2.61 19.73 -36.92
CA LYS A 626 -1.60 20.73 -37.30
C LYS A 626 -1.50 21.84 -36.25
N ALA A 627 -2.63 22.46 -35.90
CA ALA A 627 -2.66 23.58 -34.98
C ALA A 627 -2.13 23.22 -33.58
N PHE A 628 -2.42 22.03 -33.07
CA PHE A 628 -1.91 21.59 -31.77
C PHE A 628 -0.43 21.23 -31.80
N ILE A 629 0.03 20.44 -32.78
CA ILE A 629 1.46 20.04 -32.84
C ILE A 629 2.41 21.20 -33.20
N THR A 630 1.90 22.30 -33.75
CA THR A 630 2.67 23.53 -33.99
C THR A 630 2.34 24.63 -32.97
N SER A 631 1.47 24.37 -32.00
CA SER A 631 1.13 25.38 -30.99
C SER A 631 2.35 25.72 -30.14
N VAL A 632 2.43 26.98 -29.72
CA VAL A 632 3.48 27.43 -28.79
C VAL A 632 3.42 26.59 -27.51
N GLU A 633 2.22 26.33 -27.01
CA GLU A 633 2.01 25.57 -25.78
C GLU A 633 2.56 24.14 -25.85
N TYR A 634 2.35 23.42 -26.96
CA TYR A 634 2.91 22.08 -27.13
C TYR A 634 4.42 22.10 -27.34
N ARG A 635 4.92 22.97 -28.22
CA ARG A 635 6.34 23.01 -28.56
C ARG A 635 7.20 23.42 -27.36
N GLN A 636 6.72 24.36 -26.56
CA GLN A 636 7.41 24.83 -25.36
C GLN A 636 7.53 23.79 -24.26
N ARG A 637 6.89 22.62 -24.37
CA ARG A 637 7.16 21.47 -23.49
C ARG A 637 8.55 20.88 -23.66
N PHE A 638 9.22 21.15 -24.79
CA PHE A 638 10.46 20.46 -25.13
C PHE A 638 11.64 21.40 -25.44
N GLY A 639 11.39 22.70 -25.53
CA GLY A 639 12.41 23.68 -25.92
C GLY A 639 11.81 24.96 -26.50
N PRO A 640 12.64 25.98 -26.78
CA PRO A 640 12.22 27.32 -27.17
C PRO A 640 11.49 27.42 -28.53
#